data_AF-A0A3N1I5Q0-F1
#
_entry.id   AF-A0A3N1I5Q0-F1
#
_cell.length_a   1.000
_cell.length_b   1.000
_cell.length_c   1.000
_cell.angle_alpha   90.00
_cell.angle_beta   90.00
_cell.angle_gamma   90.00
#
_symmetry.space_group_name_H-M   'P 1'
#
loop_
_entity.id
_entity.type
_entity.pdbx_description
1 polymer ?
#
loop_
_entity_poly.entity_id
_entity_poly.type
_entity_poly.pdbx_seq_one_letter_code
_entity_poly.pdbx_strand_id
1 'polypeptide(L)'
;MGSEHYRDVFGLQNKTPLTKFASAAITESGFIHVGERRKDGNVVYDHIAYVHVTDKEIYLYQANGADFLDAMNGIDRSKEYNKIGRNVSGSHYKHPMSGKGMSQFDSYFEKPDKDGVQAFFVFTSASEVQEKYYQKLASEDAQKPVASEAGPSSLNRNGGIEPTPREPVLVAQEYKPATETETELIRSVTTDLKSGMGNDYNAYITHPKENCANAAVSIKKILSQKGYGDARIVELGIWPNGGPDTMPLNHYVVMVKKDGSEMVVDLTAGQFAQYEFTGPVIDTKSNWIARWQDGLRNKTKTLVKLVPVTGGVNTSPFSSYSEYTNSHKVIPDGELLKSPSWYQNIGAKVTPSQPAPLFYPIEDAKPATSDRTGSSVSEPEVTRDASSSQSANNYYKPFGPDSYIEMGPNNSIVIIRAHGYPGDTGHYTAKAVSEVIRDYLSSRGIPIEQVRYIDLQSCYGKTMGALSQAQAIANKLGVKVKAYYGKFTPLRGLDPGESSFSKPHRNPVAATASNMGNAAVYHLSEATLAVRRKLGIGRSSATQSERPPVYPLANASDLDVPPSQKTKAGLLMEGMLKLGSIDATDGRNKYDADSARFALTTVGKNLSDILVLKNADDSDLQIITQQYFGDQDLSQDDMSKIILFMSKVKMSSTSDQLEGLFSGKIPEDCPDNISAILERVSPAQILSFYLHVFGDNAVDS
;
A
#
# COMPACT_ATOMS: atom_id res chain seq x y z
N MET A 1 21.65 8.81 -6.95
CA MET A 1 22.09 9.40 -5.66
C MET A 1 23.50 9.91 -5.84
N GLY A 2 23.92 10.96 -5.13
CA GLY A 2 25.35 11.29 -5.09
C GLY A 2 26.10 10.13 -4.41
N SER A 3 27.20 9.65 -5.00
CA SER A 3 27.94 8.50 -4.49
C SER A 3 28.42 8.70 -3.03
N GLU A 4 28.69 9.95 -2.62
CA GLU A 4 29.16 10.28 -1.27
C GLU A 4 28.13 9.97 -0.18
N HIS A 5 26.91 10.50 -0.27
CA HIS A 5 25.87 10.23 0.74
C HIS A 5 25.57 8.72 0.84
N TYR A 6 25.57 8.04 -0.30
CA TYR A 6 25.39 6.59 -0.34
C TYR A 6 26.53 5.85 0.38
N ARG A 7 27.78 6.24 0.10
CA ARG A 7 28.97 5.69 0.76
C ARG A 7 28.93 5.89 2.27
N ASP A 8 28.56 7.09 2.72
CA ASP A 8 28.50 7.44 4.14
C ASP A 8 27.44 6.62 4.88
N VAL A 9 26.23 6.51 4.32
CA VAL A 9 25.14 5.73 4.91
C VAL A 9 25.54 4.27 5.11
N PHE A 10 26.28 3.68 4.17
CA PHE A 10 26.73 2.29 4.26
C PHE A 10 28.17 2.15 4.77
N GLY A 11 28.82 3.22 5.20
CA GLY A 11 30.22 3.23 5.65
C GLY A 11 31.19 2.56 4.68
N LEU A 12 30.96 2.68 3.37
CA LEU A 12 31.66 1.90 2.34
C LEU A 12 33.15 2.23 2.27
N GLN A 13 33.53 3.45 2.63
CA GLN A 13 34.92 3.92 2.72
C GLN A 13 35.76 3.16 3.75
N ASN A 14 35.14 2.56 4.76
CA ASN A 14 35.82 1.85 5.84
C ASN A 14 35.91 0.34 5.59
N LYS A 15 35.36 -0.13 4.46
CA LYS A 15 35.30 -1.54 4.13
C LYS A 15 36.41 -1.91 3.15
N THR A 16 36.94 -3.11 3.31
CA THR A 16 37.95 -3.65 2.40
C THR A 16 37.33 -3.94 1.04
N PRO A 17 37.79 -3.32 -0.05
CA PRO A 17 37.40 -3.69 -1.41
C PRO A 17 37.77 -5.15 -1.71
N LEU A 18 36.84 -5.87 -2.33
CA LEU A 18 37.03 -7.24 -2.76
C LEU A 18 36.99 -7.31 -4.30
N THR A 19 37.73 -8.27 -4.86
CA THR A 19 37.73 -8.57 -6.30
C THR A 19 37.45 -10.04 -6.59
N LYS A 20 37.22 -10.85 -5.55
CA LYS A 20 36.87 -12.27 -5.68
C LYS A 20 35.73 -12.63 -4.75
N PHE A 21 34.79 -13.41 -5.27
CA PHE A 21 33.66 -13.92 -4.52
C PHE A 21 34.09 -15.10 -3.66
N ALA A 22 34.15 -14.89 -2.35
CA ALA A 22 34.38 -15.96 -1.39
C ALA A 22 33.05 -16.35 -0.75
N SER A 23 32.42 -17.44 -1.21
CA SER A 23 31.12 -17.90 -0.69
C SER A 23 31.16 -18.14 0.82
N ALA A 24 32.28 -18.64 1.36
CA ALA A 24 32.48 -18.83 2.79
C ALA A 24 32.47 -17.53 3.62
N ALA A 25 32.71 -16.38 2.99
CA ALA A 25 32.67 -15.07 3.63
C ALA A 25 31.26 -14.44 3.64
N ILE A 26 30.29 -15.03 2.93
CA ILE A 26 28.91 -14.55 2.83
C ILE A 26 28.00 -15.57 3.51
N THR A 27 27.87 -15.42 4.83
CA THR A 27 27.11 -16.35 5.69
C THR A 27 25.66 -15.94 5.92
N GLU A 28 25.26 -14.74 5.50
CA GLU A 28 23.90 -14.22 5.59
C GLU A 28 23.54 -13.38 4.35
N SER A 29 22.24 -13.17 4.13
CA SER A 29 21.76 -12.30 3.05
C SER A 29 22.19 -10.85 3.28
N GLY A 30 22.27 -10.05 2.21
CA GLY A 30 22.76 -8.68 2.30
C GLY A 30 22.84 -8.01 0.93
N PHE A 31 23.74 -7.05 0.79
CA PHE A 31 23.93 -6.25 -0.42
C PHE A 31 25.38 -6.24 -0.85
N ILE A 32 25.60 -6.43 -2.14
CA ILE A 32 26.87 -6.17 -2.81
C ILE A 32 26.79 -4.78 -3.42
N HIS A 33 27.74 -3.94 -3.02
CA HIS A 33 27.96 -2.59 -3.53
C HIS A 33 29.08 -2.67 -4.55
N VAL A 34 28.75 -2.53 -5.82
CA VAL A 34 29.73 -2.54 -6.91
C VAL A 34 30.24 -1.11 -7.09
N GLY A 35 31.55 -0.97 -7.20
CA GLY A 35 32.18 0.32 -7.42
C GLY A 35 33.42 0.22 -8.29
N GLU A 36 33.85 1.37 -8.76
CA GLU A 36 34.94 1.54 -9.69
C GLU A 36 35.96 2.51 -9.12
N ARG A 37 37.24 2.12 -9.16
CA ARG A 37 38.36 3.00 -8.85
C ARG A 37 38.89 3.60 -10.15
N ARG A 38 38.72 4.90 -10.31
CA ARG A 38 39.21 5.69 -11.45
C ARG A 38 40.72 5.95 -11.33
N LYS A 39 41.33 6.39 -12.44
CA LYS A 39 42.77 6.72 -12.54
C LYS A 39 43.24 7.76 -11.53
N ASP A 40 42.37 8.70 -11.16
CA ASP A 40 42.63 9.73 -10.15
C ASP A 40 42.52 9.21 -8.70
N GLY A 41 42.23 7.92 -8.52
CA GLY A 41 42.01 7.28 -7.23
C GLY A 41 40.59 7.44 -6.69
N ASN A 42 39.73 8.20 -7.37
CA ASN A 42 38.35 8.38 -6.94
C ASN A 42 37.56 7.09 -7.09
N VAL A 43 36.75 6.82 -6.07
CA VAL A 43 35.90 5.65 -5.98
C VAL A 43 34.44 6.06 -6.19
N VAL A 44 33.80 5.44 -7.17
CA VAL A 44 32.38 5.65 -7.48
C VAL A 44 31.64 4.33 -7.36
N TYR A 45 30.59 4.30 -6.55
CA TYR A 45 29.62 3.20 -6.52
C TYR A 45 28.41 3.56 -7.36
N ASP A 46 28.06 2.68 -8.29
CA ASP A 46 27.02 2.90 -9.30
C ASP A 46 26.01 1.75 -9.40
N HIS A 47 26.32 0.57 -8.84
CA HIS A 47 25.43 -0.58 -8.90
C HIS A 47 25.32 -1.34 -7.57
N ILE A 48 24.16 -1.95 -7.36
CA ILE A 48 23.81 -2.70 -6.14
C ILE A 48 23.16 -4.01 -6.54
N ALA A 49 23.62 -5.12 -5.96
CA ALA A 49 22.97 -6.41 -6.07
C ALA A 49 22.54 -6.89 -4.68
N TYR A 50 21.35 -7.47 -4.58
CA TYR A 50 20.91 -8.16 -3.36
C TYR A 50 21.44 -9.60 -3.36
N VAL A 51 22.02 -10.00 -2.24
CA VAL A 51 22.52 -11.35 -2.01
C VAL A 51 21.53 -12.10 -1.13
N HIS A 52 21.07 -13.24 -1.60
CA HIS A 52 20.20 -14.13 -0.86
C HIS A 52 20.95 -15.42 -0.53
N VAL A 53 21.22 -15.64 0.75
CA VAL A 53 21.82 -16.89 1.23
C VAL A 53 20.71 -17.85 1.61
N THR A 54 20.71 -19.04 1.02
CA THR A 54 19.83 -20.15 1.40
C THR A 54 20.65 -21.28 2.04
N ASP A 55 19.97 -22.32 2.54
CA ASP A 55 20.60 -23.55 3.03
C ASP A 55 21.38 -24.31 1.95
N LYS A 56 21.05 -24.09 0.67
CA LYS A 56 21.61 -24.83 -0.47
C LYS A 56 22.61 -24.03 -1.28
N GLU A 57 22.31 -22.75 -1.52
CA GLU A 57 23.02 -21.93 -2.49
C GLU A 57 22.91 -20.43 -2.18
N ILE A 58 23.84 -19.65 -2.71
CA ILE A 58 23.81 -18.19 -2.68
C ILE A 58 23.32 -17.68 -4.03
N TYR A 59 22.39 -16.74 -4.02
CA TYR A 59 21.86 -16.11 -5.23
C TYR A 59 22.12 -14.61 -5.24
N LEU A 60 22.46 -14.05 -6.39
CA LEU A 60 22.46 -12.61 -6.64
C LEU A 60 21.22 -12.18 -7.40
N TYR A 61 20.57 -11.12 -6.92
CA TYR A 61 19.44 -10.47 -7.53
C TYR A 61 19.84 -9.05 -7.92
N GLN A 62 19.67 -8.71 -9.18
CA GLN A 62 19.98 -7.37 -9.68
C GLN A 62 18.98 -6.92 -10.74
N ALA A 63 18.81 -5.61 -10.87
CA ALA A 63 17.94 -4.98 -11.87
C ALA A 63 18.77 -4.43 -13.05
N ASN A 64 18.12 -4.29 -14.21
CA ASN A 64 18.72 -3.83 -15.47
C ASN A 64 19.57 -2.55 -15.35
N GLY A 65 20.64 -2.49 -16.17
CA GLY A 65 21.23 -1.22 -16.59
C GLY A 65 22.74 -1.02 -16.33
N ALA A 66 23.50 -2.06 -15.98
CA ALA A 66 24.94 -1.94 -15.71
C ALA A 66 25.77 -2.96 -16.50
N ASP A 67 27.00 -2.60 -16.85
CA ASP A 67 27.98 -3.49 -17.49
C ASP A 67 28.27 -4.75 -16.65
N PHE A 68 28.10 -4.65 -15.32
CA PHE A 68 28.14 -5.78 -14.41
C PHE A 68 27.06 -6.83 -14.69
N LEU A 69 25.84 -6.42 -15.07
CA LEU A 69 24.78 -7.35 -15.44
C LEU A 69 25.13 -8.13 -16.71
N ASP A 70 25.67 -7.43 -17.71
CA ASP A 70 26.07 -8.05 -18.97
C ASP A 70 27.23 -9.04 -18.74
N ALA A 71 28.18 -8.71 -17.87
CA ALA A 71 29.25 -9.62 -17.47
C ALA A 71 28.72 -10.88 -16.77
N MET A 72 27.72 -10.73 -15.89
CA MET A 72 27.10 -11.85 -15.18
C MET A 72 26.23 -12.74 -16.07
N ASN A 73 25.54 -12.17 -17.07
CA ASN A 73 24.75 -12.95 -18.03
C ASN A 73 25.62 -13.65 -19.09
N GLY A 74 26.81 -13.13 -19.37
CA GLY A 74 27.64 -13.59 -20.48
C GLY A 74 26.94 -13.42 -21.83
N ILE A 75 27.17 -14.35 -22.76
CA ILE A 75 26.57 -14.32 -24.11
C ILE A 75 25.10 -14.77 -24.13
N ASP A 76 24.54 -15.08 -22.96
CA ASP A 76 23.25 -15.77 -22.87
C ASP A 76 22.08 -14.80 -23.01
N ARG A 77 21.61 -14.67 -24.26
CA ARG A 77 20.40 -13.89 -24.62
C ARG A 77 19.10 -14.63 -24.30
N SER A 78 19.14 -15.85 -23.75
CA SER A 78 17.96 -16.70 -23.55
C SER A 78 16.97 -16.16 -22.50
N LYS A 79 17.39 -15.17 -21.69
CA LYS A 79 16.63 -14.67 -20.52
C LYS A 79 16.31 -15.77 -19.51
N GLU A 80 17.08 -16.86 -19.48
CA GLU A 80 16.86 -17.97 -18.55
C GLU A 80 16.84 -17.49 -17.09
N TYR A 81 17.69 -16.51 -16.76
CA TYR A 81 17.82 -15.92 -15.42
C TYR A 81 16.76 -14.86 -15.08
N ASN A 82 15.84 -14.51 -16.00
CA ASN A 82 14.80 -13.48 -15.79
C ASN A 82 13.52 -14.06 -15.17
N LYS A 83 13.42 -15.38 -15.00
CA LYS A 83 12.22 -16.05 -14.46
C LYS A 83 12.24 -16.12 -12.94
N ILE A 84 12.35 -14.97 -12.27
CA ILE A 84 12.41 -14.90 -10.80
C ILE A 84 11.03 -15.20 -10.17
N GLY A 85 9.96 -14.81 -10.86
CA GLY A 85 8.58 -15.08 -10.44
C GLY A 85 7.58 -14.34 -11.32
N ARG A 86 6.32 -14.73 -11.26
CA ARG A 86 5.23 -14.19 -12.10
C ARG A 86 4.95 -12.69 -11.92
N ASN A 87 5.39 -12.10 -10.82
CA ASN A 87 5.16 -10.69 -10.48
C ASN A 87 6.47 -9.87 -10.47
N VAL A 88 7.57 -10.42 -10.99
CA VAL A 88 8.86 -9.72 -11.02
C VAL A 88 9.05 -9.14 -12.41
N SER A 89 9.45 -7.86 -12.49
CA SER A 89 9.74 -7.22 -13.77
C SER A 89 10.78 -8.04 -14.55
N GLY A 90 10.57 -8.21 -15.86
CA GLY A 90 11.50 -8.93 -16.74
C GLY A 90 12.89 -8.29 -16.85
N SER A 91 13.11 -7.16 -16.18
CA SER A 91 14.38 -6.47 -16.01
C SER A 91 15.22 -6.95 -14.81
N HIS A 92 14.72 -7.90 -14.02
CA HIS A 92 15.45 -8.45 -12.87
C HIS A 92 16.01 -9.82 -13.20
N TYR A 93 17.22 -10.08 -12.69
CA TYR A 93 17.99 -11.29 -12.96
C TYR A 93 18.36 -11.97 -11.65
N LYS A 94 18.25 -13.31 -11.64
CA LYS A 94 18.67 -14.17 -10.52
C LYS A 94 19.85 -15.03 -10.98
N HIS A 95 21.02 -14.81 -10.40
CA HIS A 95 22.23 -15.58 -10.71
C HIS A 95 22.56 -16.53 -9.56
N PRO A 96 22.65 -17.85 -9.80
CA PRO A 96 23.26 -18.77 -8.85
C PRO A 96 24.75 -18.48 -8.73
N MET A 97 25.24 -18.31 -7.50
CA MET A 97 26.65 -18.05 -7.20
C MET A 97 27.41 -19.36 -6.95
N SER A 98 27.34 -20.24 -7.94
CA SER A 98 28.07 -21.51 -7.98
C SER A 98 28.74 -21.69 -9.33
N GLY A 99 29.91 -22.34 -9.34
CA GLY A 99 30.67 -22.67 -10.55
C GLY A 99 30.78 -21.49 -11.53
N LYS A 100 30.05 -21.59 -12.66
CA LYS A 100 30.02 -20.58 -13.73
C LYS A 100 29.66 -19.17 -13.23
N GLY A 101 28.68 -19.03 -12.34
CA GLY A 101 28.26 -17.72 -11.83
C GLY A 101 29.35 -17.03 -11.03
N MET A 102 30.09 -17.78 -10.20
CA MET A 102 31.28 -17.26 -9.50
C MET A 102 32.40 -16.89 -10.47
N SER A 103 32.67 -17.72 -11.48
CA SER A 103 33.72 -17.42 -12.47
C SER A 103 33.40 -16.16 -13.30
N GLN A 104 32.13 -15.97 -13.68
CA GLN A 104 31.70 -14.76 -14.38
C GLN A 104 31.83 -13.51 -13.49
N PHE A 105 31.41 -13.64 -12.23
CA PHE A 105 31.55 -12.58 -11.23
C PHE A 105 33.01 -12.19 -11.03
N ASP A 106 33.89 -13.15 -10.74
CA ASP A 106 35.32 -12.90 -10.53
C ASP A 106 35.97 -12.30 -11.77
N SER A 107 35.64 -12.79 -12.97
CA SER A 107 36.19 -12.27 -14.22
C SER A 107 35.87 -10.79 -14.45
N TYR A 108 34.73 -10.29 -13.97
CA TYR A 108 34.39 -8.87 -14.07
C TYR A 108 35.30 -8.00 -13.20
N PHE A 109 35.72 -8.51 -12.04
CA PHE A 109 36.56 -7.77 -11.08
C PHE A 109 38.06 -8.03 -11.22
N GLU A 110 38.50 -9.01 -12.02
CA GLU A 110 39.91 -9.41 -12.09
C GLU A 110 40.81 -8.45 -12.87
N LYS A 111 40.28 -7.65 -13.81
CA LYS A 111 41.11 -6.80 -14.67
C LYS A 111 40.59 -5.37 -14.72
N PRO A 112 41.49 -4.36 -14.72
CA PRO A 112 41.12 -3.01 -15.08
C PRO A 112 40.57 -2.98 -16.51
N ASP A 113 39.65 -2.07 -16.78
CA ASP A 113 39.20 -1.79 -18.14
C ASP A 113 40.30 -1.12 -18.98
N LYS A 114 39.99 -0.82 -20.25
CA LYS A 114 40.92 -0.16 -21.17
C LYS A 114 41.35 1.24 -20.71
N ASP A 115 40.53 1.87 -19.88
CA ASP A 115 40.76 3.18 -19.31
C ASP A 115 41.45 3.09 -17.94
N GLY A 116 41.89 1.90 -17.52
CA GLY A 116 42.58 1.68 -16.25
C GLY A 116 41.67 1.80 -15.03
N VAL A 117 40.36 1.76 -15.22
CA VAL A 117 39.36 1.72 -14.16
C VAL A 117 39.27 0.30 -13.63
N GLN A 118 39.45 0.14 -12.31
CA GLN A 118 39.38 -1.17 -11.66
C GLN A 118 38.04 -1.30 -10.93
N ALA A 119 37.18 -2.22 -11.39
CA ALA A 119 35.99 -2.61 -10.67
C ALA A 119 36.36 -3.37 -9.39
N PHE A 120 35.58 -3.17 -8.33
CA PHE A 120 35.65 -3.93 -7.09
C PHE A 120 34.26 -3.97 -6.46
N PHE A 121 34.10 -4.75 -5.40
CA PHE A 121 32.86 -4.75 -4.66
C PHE A 121 33.09 -4.75 -3.15
N VAL A 122 32.03 -4.42 -2.43
CA VAL A 122 31.96 -4.47 -0.96
C VAL A 122 30.67 -5.16 -0.56
N PHE A 123 30.71 -6.01 0.47
CA PHE A 123 29.52 -6.65 1.02
C PHE A 123 29.04 -5.96 2.30
N THR A 124 27.74 -5.72 2.42
CA THR A 124 27.07 -5.27 3.65
C THR A 124 25.97 -6.26 3.98
N SER A 125 26.06 -6.87 5.16
CA SER A 125 25.09 -7.87 5.56
C SER A 125 23.75 -7.25 5.95
N ALA A 126 22.66 -8.02 5.89
CA ALA A 126 21.34 -7.54 6.29
C ALA A 126 21.34 -7.07 7.75
N SER A 127 22.05 -7.80 8.63
CA SER A 127 22.23 -7.42 10.03
C SER A 127 22.93 -6.06 10.16
N GLU A 128 23.97 -5.80 9.37
CA GLU A 128 24.68 -4.50 9.38
C GLU A 128 23.83 -3.36 8.83
N VAL A 129 23.06 -3.60 7.75
CA VAL A 129 22.10 -2.59 7.24
C VAL A 129 21.08 -2.23 8.31
N GLN A 130 20.55 -3.23 9.00
CA GLN A 130 19.59 -3.05 10.08
C GLN A 130 20.21 -2.28 11.25
N GLU A 131 21.43 -2.61 11.67
CA GLU A 131 22.15 -1.89 12.72
C GLU A 131 22.35 -0.40 12.37
N LYS A 132 22.81 -0.09 11.15
CA LYS A 132 23.03 1.30 10.71
C LYS A 132 21.74 2.09 10.63
N TYR A 133 20.66 1.44 10.17
CA TYR A 133 19.34 2.05 10.19
C TYR A 133 18.92 2.46 11.61
N TYR A 134 19.14 1.59 12.60
CA TYR A 134 18.83 1.90 14.00
C TYR A 134 19.75 2.96 14.61
N GLN A 135 21.05 2.95 14.30
CA GLN A 135 21.97 4.01 14.73
C GLN A 135 21.52 5.38 14.21
N LYS A 136 21.06 5.44 12.96
CA LYS A 136 20.51 6.66 12.36
C LYS A 136 19.24 7.13 13.08
N LEU A 137 18.26 6.25 13.30
CA LEU A 137 17.04 6.60 14.04
C LEU A 137 17.34 7.10 15.45
N ALA A 138 18.24 6.43 16.18
CA ALA A 138 18.66 6.85 17.51
C ALA A 138 19.33 8.24 17.51
N SER A 139 20.14 8.54 16.48
CA SER A 139 20.77 9.86 16.33
C SER A 139 19.78 10.96 15.99
N GLU A 140 18.75 10.67 15.20
CA GLU A 140 17.68 11.62 14.85
C GLU A 140 16.77 11.92 16.05
N ASP A 141 16.49 10.91 16.89
CA ASP A 141 15.74 11.10 18.13
C ASP A 141 16.54 11.85 19.21
N ALA A 142 17.85 11.62 19.30
CA ALA A 142 18.73 12.35 20.22
C ALA A 142 18.91 13.84 19.85
N GLN A 143 18.69 14.20 18.58
CA GLN A 143 18.78 15.58 18.09
C GLN A 143 17.46 16.35 18.18
N LYS A 144 16.35 15.71 18.59
CA LYS A 144 15.13 16.45 18.93
C LYS A 144 15.41 17.32 20.16
N PRO A 145 15.29 18.66 20.06
CA PRO A 145 15.51 19.53 21.20
C PRO A 145 14.50 19.17 22.28
N VAL A 146 15.00 18.63 23.39
CA VAL A 146 14.22 18.47 24.62
C VAL A 146 13.82 19.88 25.02
N ALA A 147 12.54 20.21 24.82
CA ALA A 147 11.98 21.49 25.25
C ALA A 147 12.26 21.64 26.75
N SER A 148 13.11 22.61 27.08
CA SER A 148 13.58 22.86 28.43
C SER A 148 12.48 23.53 29.25
N GLU A 149 11.62 22.75 29.87
CA GLU A 149 10.90 23.17 31.07
C GLU A 149 11.73 22.77 32.29
N ALA A 150 12.73 23.61 32.61
CA ALA A 150 13.50 23.48 33.84
C ALA A 150 12.94 24.44 34.91
N GLY A 151 12.05 23.93 35.75
CA GLY A 151 11.92 24.40 37.12
C GLY A 151 13.02 23.78 38.00
N PRO A 152 13.52 24.46 39.04
CA PRO A 152 14.67 24.01 39.80
C PRO A 152 14.27 22.86 40.74
N SER A 153 14.63 21.64 40.37
CA SER A 153 14.49 20.45 41.21
C SER A 153 15.86 19.96 41.66
N SER A 154 16.04 19.94 42.97
CA SER A 154 17.21 19.50 43.71
C SER A 154 17.70 18.11 43.29
N LEU A 155 18.95 18.05 42.82
CA LEU A 155 19.65 16.80 42.52
C LEU A 155 19.99 16.04 43.80
N ASN A 156 19.18 15.03 44.12
CA ASN A 156 19.60 13.92 44.97
C ASN A 156 20.19 12.82 44.07
N ARG A 157 21.52 12.82 43.92
CA ARG A 157 22.28 11.79 43.17
C ARG A 157 22.32 10.49 43.99
N ASN A 158 21.28 9.66 43.88
CA ASN A 158 21.33 8.20 44.13
C ASN A 158 20.00 7.48 43.75
N GLY A 159 19.28 7.96 42.74
CA GLY A 159 18.09 7.27 42.23
C GLY A 159 18.47 6.13 41.28
N GLY A 160 18.49 4.89 41.78
CA GLY A 160 18.38 3.72 40.92
C GLY A 160 17.07 3.84 40.13
N ILE A 161 17.13 3.77 38.81
CA ILE A 161 15.93 3.77 37.97
C ILE A 161 15.19 2.46 38.28
N GLU A 162 14.07 2.55 38.98
CA GLU A 162 13.20 1.40 39.16
C GLU A 162 12.74 0.91 37.77
N PRO A 163 12.86 -0.40 37.48
CA PRO A 163 12.43 -0.94 36.20
C PRO A 163 10.95 -0.66 36.00
N THR A 164 10.58 -0.13 34.84
CA THR A 164 9.20 0.15 34.49
C THR A 164 8.38 -1.14 34.60
N PRO A 165 7.21 -1.15 35.29
CA PRO A 165 6.39 -2.33 35.41
C PRO A 165 6.05 -2.93 34.04
N ARG A 166 6.30 -4.22 33.86
CA ARG A 166 5.98 -4.97 32.63
C ARG A 166 4.57 -5.57 32.71
N GLU A 167 4.02 -5.99 31.58
CA GLU A 167 2.77 -6.75 31.56
C GLU A 167 2.92 -8.04 32.40
N PRO A 168 1.87 -8.48 33.10
CA PRO A 168 1.90 -9.73 33.85
C PRO A 168 2.17 -10.92 32.93
N VAL A 169 3.08 -11.81 33.36
CA VAL A 169 3.35 -13.06 32.67
C VAL A 169 2.25 -14.06 33.00
N LEU A 170 1.62 -14.64 31.97
CA LEU A 170 0.67 -15.72 32.16
C LEU A 170 1.34 -16.90 32.84
N VAL A 171 0.70 -17.41 33.90
CA VAL A 171 1.16 -18.60 34.62
C VAL A 171 1.27 -19.76 33.64
N ALA A 172 2.37 -20.51 33.73
CA ALA A 172 2.58 -21.72 32.94
C ALA A 172 1.39 -22.67 33.11
N GLN A 173 0.79 -23.08 31.99
CA GLN A 173 -0.32 -24.02 31.97
C GLN A 173 0.17 -25.38 31.52
N GLU A 174 -0.34 -26.43 32.16
CA GLU A 174 -0.16 -27.80 31.70
C GLU A 174 -1.34 -28.18 30.81
N TYR A 175 -1.08 -28.85 29.69
CA TYR A 175 -2.14 -29.38 28.85
C TYR A 175 -2.84 -30.52 29.59
N LYS A 176 -4.16 -30.41 29.74
CA LYS A 176 -4.99 -31.45 30.35
C LYS A 176 -6.02 -31.92 29.34
N PRO A 177 -6.26 -33.23 29.21
CA PRO A 177 -7.41 -33.72 28.46
C PRO A 177 -8.67 -33.01 28.93
N ALA A 178 -9.49 -32.53 27.99
CA ALA A 178 -10.75 -31.89 28.32
C ALA A 178 -11.63 -32.86 29.11
N THR A 179 -12.28 -32.35 30.16
CA THR A 179 -13.33 -33.09 30.87
C THR A 179 -14.49 -33.42 29.93
N GLU A 180 -15.39 -34.31 30.34
CA GLU A 180 -16.57 -34.65 29.55
C GLU A 180 -17.43 -33.41 29.25
N THR A 181 -17.62 -32.54 30.24
CA THR A 181 -18.34 -31.26 30.09
C THR A 181 -17.66 -30.32 29.11
N GLU A 182 -16.33 -30.16 29.19
CA GLU A 182 -15.57 -29.34 28.25
C GLU A 182 -15.59 -29.92 26.83
N THR A 183 -15.54 -31.25 26.70
CA THR A 183 -15.63 -31.94 25.40
C THR A 183 -17.00 -31.71 24.75
N GLU A 184 -18.08 -31.76 25.53
CA GLU A 184 -19.42 -31.40 25.05
C GLU A 184 -19.49 -29.94 24.62
N LEU A 185 -18.92 -29.04 25.42
CA LEU A 185 -18.88 -27.62 25.09
C LEU A 185 -18.09 -27.34 23.80
N ILE A 186 -16.92 -27.98 23.61
CA ILE A 186 -16.12 -27.89 22.38
C ILE A 186 -16.96 -28.36 21.17
N ARG A 187 -17.70 -29.47 21.31
CA ARG A 187 -18.58 -29.99 20.26
C ARG A 187 -19.72 -29.04 19.95
N SER A 188 -20.34 -28.44 20.97
CA SER A 188 -21.40 -27.44 20.83
C SER A 188 -20.90 -26.20 20.10
N VAL A 189 -19.76 -25.63 20.52
CA VAL A 189 -19.11 -24.48 19.85
C VAL A 189 -18.83 -24.81 18.38
N THR A 190 -18.25 -25.97 18.11
CA THR A 190 -17.94 -26.43 16.75
C THR A 190 -19.20 -26.51 15.89
N THR A 191 -20.28 -27.06 16.43
CA THR A 191 -21.57 -27.22 15.74
C THR A 191 -22.21 -25.87 15.44
N ASP A 192 -22.23 -24.98 16.42
CA ASP A 192 -22.77 -23.62 16.27
C ASP A 192 -22.01 -22.81 15.23
N LEU A 193 -20.67 -22.90 15.21
CA LEU A 193 -19.84 -22.23 14.21
C LEU A 193 -20.06 -22.80 12.81
N LYS A 194 -20.06 -24.12 12.64
CA LYS A 194 -20.33 -24.74 11.32
C LYS A 194 -21.71 -24.33 10.79
N SER A 195 -22.73 -24.34 11.64
CA SER A 195 -24.09 -23.95 11.26
C SER A 195 -24.21 -22.45 10.97
N GLY A 196 -23.57 -21.60 11.78
CA GLY A 196 -23.69 -20.14 11.65
C GLY A 196 -22.83 -19.54 10.54
N MET A 197 -21.69 -20.16 10.20
CA MET A 197 -20.74 -19.66 9.20
C MET A 197 -20.94 -20.31 7.82
N GLY A 198 -21.51 -21.52 7.77
CA GLY A 198 -21.61 -22.28 6.52
C GLY A 198 -20.22 -22.54 5.90
N ASN A 199 -20.06 -22.17 4.62
CA ASN A 199 -18.82 -22.39 3.87
C ASN A 199 -17.62 -21.62 4.45
N ASP A 200 -17.85 -20.49 5.12
CA ASP A 200 -16.78 -19.66 5.68
C ASP A 200 -16.00 -20.39 6.78
N TYR A 201 -16.64 -21.33 7.50
CA TYR A 201 -15.98 -22.16 8.51
C TYR A 201 -14.80 -22.93 7.91
N ASN A 202 -15.04 -23.63 6.79
CA ASN A 202 -14.00 -24.38 6.10
C ASN A 202 -13.04 -23.46 5.35
N ALA A 203 -13.50 -22.30 4.85
CA ALA A 203 -12.65 -21.33 4.17
C ALA A 203 -11.53 -20.81 5.10
N TYR A 204 -11.86 -20.47 6.34
CA TYR A 204 -10.85 -20.01 7.32
C TYR A 204 -9.86 -21.11 7.74
N ILE A 205 -10.29 -22.37 7.77
CA ILE A 205 -9.42 -23.50 8.09
C ILE A 205 -8.47 -23.82 6.91
N THR A 206 -8.99 -23.80 5.68
CA THR A 206 -8.24 -24.14 4.47
C THR A 206 -7.31 -23.02 4.01
N HIS A 207 -7.68 -21.76 4.28
CA HIS A 207 -6.91 -20.57 3.92
C HIS A 207 -6.65 -19.68 5.15
N PRO A 208 -5.89 -20.16 6.16
CA PRO A 208 -5.81 -19.48 7.45
C PRO A 208 -4.97 -18.19 7.41
N LYS A 209 -4.03 -18.08 6.47
CA LYS A 209 -3.15 -16.91 6.32
C LYS A 209 -3.97 -15.65 6.05
N GLU A 210 -3.68 -14.59 6.79
CA GLU A 210 -4.30 -13.25 6.67
C GLU A 210 -5.82 -13.21 6.96
N ASN A 211 -6.43 -14.33 7.37
CA ASN A 211 -7.87 -14.43 7.61
C ASN A 211 -8.28 -14.39 9.09
N CYS A 212 -7.32 -14.36 10.02
CA CYS A 212 -7.58 -14.39 11.46
C CYS A 212 -8.52 -13.26 11.93
N ALA A 213 -8.37 -12.04 11.42
CA ALA A 213 -9.25 -10.91 11.76
C ALA A 213 -10.70 -11.15 11.30
N ASN A 214 -10.89 -11.60 10.05
CA ASN A 214 -12.22 -11.90 9.50
C ASN A 214 -12.88 -13.06 10.24
N ALA A 215 -12.11 -14.12 10.52
CA ALA A 215 -12.57 -15.26 11.30
C ALA A 215 -13.03 -14.81 12.70
N ALA A 216 -12.22 -14.02 13.41
CA ALA A 216 -12.54 -13.56 14.76
C ALA A 216 -13.83 -12.71 14.81
N VAL A 217 -14.07 -11.84 13.82
CA VAL A 217 -15.32 -11.07 13.71
C VAL A 217 -16.53 -11.99 13.52
N SER A 218 -16.45 -12.95 12.60
CA SER A 218 -17.52 -13.90 12.32
C SER A 218 -17.81 -14.81 13.52
N ILE A 219 -16.77 -15.36 14.15
CA ILE A 219 -16.87 -16.21 15.34
C ILE A 219 -17.52 -15.44 16.50
N LYS A 220 -17.03 -14.24 16.82
CA LYS A 220 -17.59 -13.41 17.91
C LYS A 220 -19.08 -13.17 17.69
N LYS A 221 -19.47 -12.79 16.47
CA LYS A 221 -20.87 -12.52 16.11
C LYS A 221 -21.76 -13.75 16.37
N ILE A 222 -21.35 -14.91 15.86
CA ILE A 222 -22.16 -16.14 15.95
C ILE A 222 -22.28 -16.61 17.39
N LEU A 223 -21.18 -16.66 18.13
CA LEU A 223 -21.20 -17.11 19.52
C LEU A 223 -21.98 -16.13 20.42
N SER A 224 -21.89 -14.82 20.16
CA SER A 224 -22.74 -13.84 20.87
C SER A 224 -24.23 -14.09 20.60
N GLN A 225 -24.62 -14.35 19.35
CA GLN A 225 -26.01 -14.64 18.96
C GLN A 225 -26.53 -15.97 19.54
N LYS A 226 -25.63 -16.92 19.81
CA LYS A 226 -25.94 -18.22 20.43
C LYS A 226 -25.92 -18.18 21.96
N GLY A 227 -25.78 -16.99 22.56
CA GLY A 227 -25.85 -16.79 24.00
C GLY A 227 -24.58 -17.19 24.76
N TYR A 228 -23.43 -17.29 24.09
CA TYR A 228 -22.15 -17.43 24.78
C TYR A 228 -21.80 -16.09 25.44
N GLY A 229 -21.46 -16.12 26.73
CA GLY A 229 -21.13 -14.93 27.51
C GLY A 229 -19.71 -14.43 27.22
N ASP A 230 -19.45 -13.16 27.54
CA ASP A 230 -18.11 -12.55 27.53
C ASP A 230 -17.34 -12.80 26.20
N ALA A 231 -18.07 -12.77 25.08
CA ALA A 231 -17.49 -13.01 23.76
C ALA A 231 -16.63 -11.81 23.35
N ARG A 232 -15.31 -11.99 23.36
CA ARG A 232 -14.34 -10.94 23.06
C ARG A 232 -13.27 -11.40 22.10
N ILE A 233 -12.81 -10.47 21.27
CA ILE A 233 -11.67 -10.69 20.39
C ILE A 233 -10.42 -10.35 21.19
N VAL A 234 -9.43 -11.24 21.14
CA VAL A 234 -8.10 -11.03 21.71
C VAL A 234 -7.10 -11.08 20.58
N GLU A 235 -6.20 -10.10 20.53
CA GLU A 235 -5.12 -10.05 19.56
C GLU A 235 -3.81 -10.48 20.22
N LEU A 236 -3.00 -11.23 19.48
CA LEU A 236 -1.63 -11.55 19.83
C LEU A 236 -0.68 -10.70 19.00
N GLY A 237 0.33 -10.14 19.63
CA GLY A 237 1.51 -9.57 18.98
C GLY A 237 2.69 -10.52 19.18
N ILE A 238 3.26 -11.03 18.09
CA ILE A 238 4.34 -12.03 18.12
C ILE A 238 5.60 -11.42 17.50
N TRP A 239 6.67 -11.34 18.29
CA TRP A 239 8.00 -10.87 17.84
C TRP A 239 8.98 -12.03 17.89
N PRO A 240 9.22 -12.75 16.77
CA PRO A 240 10.07 -13.95 16.76
C PRO A 240 11.52 -13.68 17.19
N ASN A 241 12.04 -12.48 16.92
CA ASN A 241 13.43 -12.12 17.17
C ASN A 241 13.62 -10.83 18.01
N GLY A 242 12.52 -10.18 18.42
CA GLY A 242 12.56 -9.03 19.32
C GLY A 242 13.19 -7.74 18.78
N GLY A 243 13.17 -6.69 19.59
CA GLY A 243 13.76 -5.37 19.30
C GLY A 243 12.72 -4.24 19.24
N PRO A 244 13.10 -3.00 19.57
CA PRO A 244 12.18 -1.86 19.70
C PRO A 244 11.45 -1.53 18.39
N ASP A 245 12.01 -1.89 17.24
CA ASP A 245 11.51 -1.51 15.92
C ASP A 245 11.25 -2.73 15.02
N THR A 246 10.88 -3.85 15.63
CA THR A 246 10.41 -5.03 14.87
C THR A 246 8.89 -5.04 14.85
N MET A 247 8.30 -5.14 13.67
CA MET A 247 6.84 -5.22 13.54
C MET A 247 6.37 -6.61 13.99
N PRO A 248 5.44 -6.71 14.95
CA PRO A 248 4.90 -8.00 15.35
C PRO A 248 4.14 -8.64 14.19
N LEU A 249 4.15 -9.97 14.15
CA LEU A 249 3.08 -10.71 13.48
C LEU A 249 1.85 -10.60 14.37
N ASN A 250 0.74 -10.16 13.81
CA ASN A 250 -0.52 -10.14 14.54
C ASN A 250 -1.35 -11.41 14.31
N HIS A 251 -2.17 -11.74 15.29
CA HIS A 251 -3.11 -12.86 15.21
C HIS A 251 -4.34 -12.59 16.07
N TYR A 252 -5.51 -13.03 15.64
CA TYR A 252 -6.76 -12.79 16.37
C TYR A 252 -7.42 -14.11 16.75
N VAL A 253 -7.89 -14.17 17.99
CA VAL A 253 -8.69 -15.28 18.52
C VAL A 253 -9.94 -14.74 19.18
N VAL A 254 -10.94 -15.61 19.41
CA VAL A 254 -12.12 -15.26 20.21
C VAL A 254 -12.10 -16.03 21.51
N MET A 255 -12.25 -15.33 22.61
CA MET A 255 -12.50 -15.92 23.93
C MET A 255 -13.98 -15.79 24.26
N VAL A 256 -14.58 -16.86 24.78
CA VAL A 256 -15.99 -16.89 25.22
C VAL A 256 -16.12 -17.65 26.53
N LYS A 257 -17.19 -17.40 27.29
CA LYS A 257 -17.56 -18.14 28.49
C LYS A 257 -18.91 -18.82 28.32
N LYS A 258 -19.00 -20.08 28.75
CA LYS A 258 -20.27 -20.83 28.84
C LYS A 258 -20.17 -21.88 29.94
N ASP A 259 -21.20 -21.95 30.77
CA ASP A 259 -21.33 -22.92 31.86
C ASP A 259 -20.12 -22.93 32.83
N GLY A 260 -19.54 -21.74 33.06
CA GLY A 260 -18.36 -21.56 33.93
C GLY A 260 -17.01 -21.84 33.25
N SER A 261 -17.00 -22.42 32.05
CA SER A 261 -15.77 -22.71 31.29
C SER A 261 -15.43 -21.58 30.32
N GLU A 262 -14.15 -21.21 30.26
CA GLU A 262 -13.61 -20.23 29.32
C GLU A 262 -12.94 -20.94 28.14
N MET A 263 -13.42 -20.64 26.94
CA MET A 263 -13.02 -21.29 25.69
C MET A 263 -12.29 -20.30 24.78
N VAL A 264 -11.32 -20.80 24.02
CA VAL A 264 -10.66 -20.07 22.94
C VAL A 264 -11.01 -20.73 21.61
N VAL A 265 -11.43 -19.91 20.65
CA VAL A 265 -11.73 -20.33 19.28
C VAL A 265 -10.77 -19.62 18.33
N ASP A 266 -9.94 -20.43 17.65
CA ASP A 266 -8.94 -20.01 16.70
C ASP A 266 -8.97 -20.93 15.47
N LEU A 267 -9.86 -20.62 14.53
CA LEU A 267 -9.99 -21.41 13.30
C LEU A 267 -8.78 -21.28 12.37
N THR A 268 -7.94 -20.28 12.60
CA THR A 268 -6.79 -19.92 11.76
C THR A 268 -5.44 -20.29 12.35
N ALA A 269 -5.42 -21.00 13.50
CA ALA A 269 -4.20 -21.41 14.19
C ALA A 269 -3.21 -22.15 13.27
N GLY A 270 -3.71 -22.89 12.28
CA GLY A 270 -2.89 -23.60 11.28
C GLY A 270 -1.89 -22.72 10.50
N GLN A 271 -2.03 -21.38 10.52
CA GLN A 271 -1.01 -20.48 9.96
C GLN A 271 0.31 -20.46 10.77
N PHE A 272 0.30 -21.04 11.98
CA PHE A 272 1.43 -21.09 12.91
C PHE A 272 2.03 -22.49 13.04
N ALA A 273 2.14 -23.24 11.94
CA ALA A 273 2.75 -24.57 11.92
C ALA A 273 4.19 -24.59 12.50
N GLN A 274 4.93 -23.49 12.42
CA GLN A 274 6.25 -23.34 13.06
C GLN A 274 6.23 -23.36 14.60
N TYR A 275 5.05 -23.25 15.20
CA TYR A 275 4.78 -23.39 16.63
C TYR A 275 3.86 -24.60 16.90
N GLU A 276 3.86 -25.58 15.98
CA GLU A 276 3.17 -26.87 16.11
C GLU A 276 1.63 -26.82 16.00
N PHE A 277 1.09 -25.70 15.52
CA PHE A 277 -0.33 -25.60 15.17
C PHE A 277 -0.58 -26.08 13.73
N THR A 278 -1.12 -27.29 13.56
CA THR A 278 -1.37 -27.90 12.24
C THR A 278 -2.82 -27.75 11.75
N GLY A 279 -3.69 -27.13 12.53
CA GLY A 279 -5.11 -26.99 12.22
C GLY A 279 -5.82 -25.99 13.15
N PRO A 280 -7.16 -25.91 13.10
CA PRO A 280 -7.92 -25.03 13.99
C PRO A 280 -7.83 -25.49 15.45
N VAL A 281 -7.93 -24.55 16.37
CA VAL A 281 -8.00 -24.83 17.81
C VAL A 281 -9.32 -24.32 18.38
N ILE A 282 -10.10 -25.24 18.93
CA ILE A 282 -11.29 -24.95 19.75
C ILE A 282 -11.08 -25.73 21.03
N ASP A 283 -10.66 -25.05 22.09
CA ASP A 283 -10.22 -25.69 23.34
C ASP A 283 -10.44 -24.74 24.52
N THR A 284 -10.19 -25.22 25.73
CA THR A 284 -10.20 -24.37 26.93
C THR A 284 -9.08 -23.34 26.87
N LYS A 285 -9.24 -22.19 27.53
CA LYS A 285 -8.19 -21.16 27.60
C LYS A 285 -6.88 -21.72 28.14
N SER A 286 -6.92 -22.56 29.19
CA SER A 286 -5.73 -23.17 29.77
C SER A 286 -5.00 -24.07 28.78
N ASN A 287 -5.73 -24.91 28.04
CA ASN A 287 -5.13 -25.80 27.04
C ASN A 287 -4.58 -25.04 25.84
N TRP A 288 -5.27 -23.99 25.38
CA TRP A 288 -4.77 -23.12 24.32
C TRP A 288 -3.48 -22.40 24.73
N ILE A 289 -3.40 -21.88 25.97
CA ILE A 289 -2.17 -21.29 26.53
C ILE A 289 -1.06 -22.35 26.61
N ALA A 290 -1.36 -23.54 27.14
CA ALA A 290 -0.38 -24.62 27.29
C ALA A 290 0.25 -25.00 25.95
N ARG A 291 -0.56 -25.12 24.88
CA ARG A 291 -0.07 -25.42 23.52
C ARG A 291 0.86 -24.34 22.98
N TRP A 292 0.49 -23.07 23.14
CA TRP A 292 1.37 -21.97 22.74
C TRP A 292 2.67 -21.95 23.53
N GLN A 293 2.61 -22.14 24.85
CA GLN A 293 3.80 -22.18 25.70
C GLN A 293 4.74 -23.33 25.33
N ASP A 294 4.19 -24.48 24.94
CA ASP A 294 4.95 -25.63 24.47
C ASP A 294 5.62 -25.35 23.11
N GLY A 295 4.86 -24.88 22.11
CA GLY A 295 5.39 -24.52 20.79
C GLY A 295 6.42 -23.37 20.83
N LEU A 296 6.40 -22.54 21.86
CA LEU A 296 7.36 -21.46 22.11
C LEU A 296 8.52 -21.86 23.04
N ARG A 297 8.53 -23.08 23.60
CA ARG A 297 9.50 -23.52 24.61
C ARG A 297 10.94 -23.32 24.17
N ASN A 298 11.24 -23.68 22.91
CA ASN A 298 12.57 -23.59 22.30
C ASN A 298 12.81 -22.27 21.55
N LYS A 299 11.86 -21.33 21.59
CA LYS A 299 11.94 -20.02 20.92
C LYS A 299 12.33 -18.94 21.92
N THR A 300 13.56 -19.02 22.43
CA THR A 300 14.04 -18.23 23.57
C THR A 300 14.07 -16.72 23.34
N LYS A 301 14.10 -16.28 22.07
CA LYS A 301 14.07 -14.85 21.69
C LYS A 301 12.66 -14.34 21.40
N THR A 302 11.64 -15.19 21.33
CA THR A 302 10.30 -14.76 20.95
C THR A 302 9.59 -14.09 22.11
N LEU A 303 9.04 -12.89 21.86
CA LEU A 303 8.07 -12.22 22.74
C LEU A 303 6.67 -12.41 22.18
N VAL A 304 5.71 -12.73 23.05
CA VAL A 304 4.29 -12.80 22.67
C VAL A 304 3.45 -12.08 23.72
N LYS A 305 2.74 -11.04 23.27
CA LYS A 305 1.78 -10.27 24.06
C LYS A 305 0.36 -10.62 23.63
N LEU A 306 -0.58 -10.67 24.57
CA LEU A 306 -2.01 -10.77 24.29
C LEU A 306 -2.71 -9.52 24.80
N VAL A 307 -3.74 -9.08 24.08
CA VAL A 307 -4.51 -7.90 24.45
C VAL A 307 -5.96 -8.02 23.98
N PRO A 308 -6.96 -7.80 24.85
CA PRO A 308 -8.34 -7.70 24.44
C PRO A 308 -8.58 -6.50 23.51
N VAL A 309 -9.35 -6.70 22.44
CA VAL A 309 -9.65 -5.64 21.47
C VAL A 309 -11.11 -5.19 21.63
N THR A 310 -11.30 -4.07 22.33
CA THR A 310 -12.61 -3.57 22.76
C THR A 310 -13.42 -2.93 21.61
N GLY A 311 -12.76 -2.29 20.63
CA GLY A 311 -13.39 -1.69 19.45
C GLY A 311 -13.49 -2.62 18.24
N GLY A 312 -13.16 -3.91 18.39
CA GLY A 312 -13.03 -4.86 17.28
C GLY A 312 -11.73 -4.68 16.50
N VAL A 313 -11.52 -5.51 15.48
CA VAL A 313 -10.21 -5.66 14.78
C VAL A 313 -9.62 -4.36 14.21
N ASN A 314 -10.44 -3.32 13.97
CA ASN A 314 -9.97 -2.02 13.51
C ASN A 314 -9.26 -1.19 14.59
N THR A 315 -9.33 -1.62 15.85
CA THR A 315 -8.67 -0.98 17.01
C THR A 315 -7.43 -1.74 17.46
N SER A 316 -6.82 -2.49 16.54
CA SER A 316 -5.62 -3.29 16.78
C SER A 316 -4.48 -2.47 17.39
N PRO A 317 -4.02 -2.80 18.60
CA PRO A 317 -2.81 -2.21 19.18
C PRO A 317 -1.54 -2.65 18.45
N PHE A 318 -1.59 -3.66 17.57
CA PHE A 318 -0.44 -4.08 16.75
C PHE A 318 -0.52 -3.59 15.31
N SER A 319 -1.45 -2.67 15.01
CA SER A 319 -1.50 -2.01 13.71
C SER A 319 -0.26 -1.15 13.47
N SER A 320 0.14 -0.96 12.21
CA SER A 320 1.35 -0.21 11.83
C SER A 320 1.41 1.25 12.30
N TYR A 321 0.31 1.80 12.82
CA TYR A 321 0.24 3.18 13.35
C TYR A 321 0.18 3.23 14.87
N SER A 322 0.17 2.08 15.54
CA SER A 322 0.13 2.00 16.99
C SER A 322 1.53 2.09 17.58
N GLU A 323 1.68 2.86 18.66
CA GLU A 323 2.94 2.91 19.41
C GLU A 323 3.31 1.55 20.02
N TYR A 324 2.33 0.66 20.20
CA TYR A 324 2.53 -0.69 20.76
C TYR A 324 3.06 -1.70 19.73
N THR A 325 3.36 -1.27 18.51
CA THR A 325 4.23 -2.03 17.59
C THR A 325 5.65 -2.14 18.10
N ASN A 326 6.09 -1.15 18.90
CA ASN A 326 7.35 -1.23 19.61
C ASN A 326 7.25 -2.27 20.73
N SER A 327 8.04 -3.34 20.61
CA SER A 327 8.01 -4.46 21.56
C SER A 327 8.30 -4.04 23.01
N HIS A 328 9.00 -2.91 23.23
CA HIS A 328 9.37 -2.39 24.55
C HIS A 328 8.23 -1.63 25.25
N LYS A 329 7.20 -1.23 24.51
CA LYS A 329 6.06 -0.49 25.06
C LYS A 329 5.13 -1.42 25.80
N VAL A 330 4.80 -1.07 27.04
CA VAL A 330 3.86 -1.82 27.87
C VAL A 330 2.45 -1.53 27.40
N ILE A 331 1.68 -2.58 27.15
CA ILE A 331 0.32 -2.46 26.61
C ILE A 331 -0.67 -2.45 27.77
N PRO A 332 -1.54 -1.43 27.87
CA PRO A 332 -2.63 -1.44 28.84
C PRO A 332 -3.49 -2.69 28.69
N ASP A 333 -3.81 -3.32 29.82
CA ASP A 333 -4.58 -4.58 29.89
C ASP A 333 -3.97 -5.75 29.11
N GLY A 334 -2.68 -5.65 28.77
CA GLY A 334 -1.94 -6.70 28.09
C GLY A 334 -1.43 -7.78 29.05
N GLU A 335 -1.27 -8.99 28.53
CA GLU A 335 -0.66 -10.13 29.23
C GLU A 335 0.48 -10.72 28.39
N LEU A 336 1.48 -11.35 29.01
CA LEU A 336 2.57 -12.02 28.29
C LEU A 336 2.35 -13.52 28.23
N LEU A 337 2.16 -14.06 27.03
CA LEU A 337 2.19 -15.51 26.78
C LEU A 337 3.61 -16.06 26.91
N LYS A 338 4.58 -15.26 26.46
CA LYS A 338 6.01 -15.55 26.50
C LYS A 338 6.79 -14.26 26.70
N SER A 339 7.64 -14.24 27.74
CA SER A 339 8.51 -13.12 28.08
C SER A 339 9.98 -13.57 27.97
N PRO A 340 10.70 -13.20 26.90
CA PRO A 340 12.10 -13.55 26.74
C PRO A 340 13.00 -12.67 27.63
N SER A 341 14.19 -13.16 27.97
CA SER A 341 15.10 -12.47 28.91
C SER A 341 15.50 -11.06 28.45
N TRP A 342 15.66 -10.85 27.14
CA TRP A 342 15.96 -9.52 26.59
C TRP A 342 14.84 -8.51 26.88
N TYR A 343 13.59 -8.95 26.97
CA TYR A 343 12.45 -8.08 27.28
C TYR A 343 12.40 -7.69 28.76
N GLN A 344 12.76 -8.63 29.64
CA GLN A 344 12.76 -8.42 31.10
C GLN A 344 13.85 -7.42 31.54
N ASN A 345 14.96 -7.35 30.81
CA ASN A 345 16.14 -6.56 31.20
C ASN A 345 16.18 -5.14 30.62
N ILE A 346 15.14 -4.69 29.93
CA ILE A 346 15.08 -3.33 29.37
C ILE A 346 14.98 -2.32 30.53
N GLY A 347 16.05 -1.56 30.76
CA GLY A 347 16.16 -0.53 31.80
C GLY A 347 17.08 -0.91 32.97
N ALA A 348 17.47 -2.19 33.09
CA ALA A 348 18.51 -2.58 34.03
C ALA A 348 19.87 -2.15 33.47
N LYS A 349 20.57 -1.23 34.14
CA LYS A 349 21.98 -0.95 33.81
C LYS A 349 22.75 -2.25 33.93
N VAL A 350 23.25 -2.76 32.81
CA VAL A 350 24.25 -3.83 32.81
C VAL A 350 25.49 -3.25 33.47
N THR A 351 25.65 -3.53 34.76
CA THR A 351 26.91 -3.23 35.45
C THR A 351 27.89 -4.29 34.93
N PRO A 352 28.99 -3.92 34.25
CA PRO A 352 29.98 -4.89 33.83
C PRO A 352 30.45 -5.65 35.06
N SER A 353 30.27 -6.96 35.10
CA SER A 353 30.80 -7.78 36.18
C SER A 353 32.33 -7.65 36.16
N GLN A 354 32.88 -6.86 37.08
CA GLN A 354 34.30 -6.95 37.41
C GLN A 354 34.60 -8.39 37.84
N PRO A 355 35.73 -8.98 37.40
CA PRO A 355 36.15 -10.27 37.94
C PRO A 355 36.36 -10.12 39.45
N ALA A 356 35.76 -11.02 40.22
CA ALA A 356 35.73 -10.98 41.67
C ALA A 356 37.14 -10.89 42.28
N PRO A 357 37.43 -9.89 43.14
CA PRO A 357 38.51 -10.00 44.10
C PRO A 357 38.03 -10.84 45.29
N LEU A 358 38.93 -11.72 45.73
CA LEU A 358 38.83 -12.55 46.92
C LEU A 358 38.53 -11.74 48.19
N PHE A 359 37.72 -12.35 49.06
CA PHE A 359 37.39 -11.97 50.45
C PHE A 359 38.56 -11.39 51.26
N TYR A 360 38.28 -10.45 52.18
CA TYR A 360 38.25 -10.66 53.65
C TYR A 360 37.52 -9.48 54.38
N PRO A 361 36.97 -9.68 55.60
CA PRO A 361 35.91 -8.89 56.22
C PRO A 361 36.34 -8.04 57.44
N ILE A 362 35.63 -6.94 57.73
CA ILE A 362 35.49 -6.27 59.05
C ILE A 362 34.14 -5.50 59.01
N GLU A 363 33.08 -5.92 59.71
CA GLU A 363 32.68 -5.65 61.12
C GLU A 363 32.08 -4.26 61.41
N ASP A 364 30.83 -4.30 61.88
CA ASP A 364 30.06 -3.45 62.81
C ASP A 364 29.85 -1.94 62.59
N ALA A 365 28.56 -1.55 62.49
CA ALA A 365 27.91 -0.63 63.44
C ALA A 365 26.37 -0.58 63.32
N LYS A 366 25.75 -0.41 64.49
CA LYS A 366 24.34 -0.51 64.90
C LYS A 366 23.37 0.57 64.38
N PRO A 367 22.04 0.36 64.57
CA PRO A 367 20.97 1.19 64.03
C PRO A 367 20.61 2.38 64.93
N ALA A 368 20.12 3.47 64.33
CA ALA A 368 19.48 4.58 65.04
C ALA A 368 18.02 4.73 64.59
N THR A 369 17.16 4.67 65.60
CA THR A 369 15.71 4.83 65.65
C THR A 369 15.28 6.32 65.71
N SER A 370 13.95 6.51 65.81
CA SER A 370 13.18 7.72 66.19
C SER A 370 12.68 8.57 65.01
N ASP A 371 11.38 8.54 64.72
CA ASP A 371 10.27 9.28 65.38
C ASP A 371 10.34 10.78 65.14
N ARG A 372 9.36 11.33 64.40
CA ARG A 372 8.46 12.38 64.93
C ARG A 372 7.43 12.89 63.92
N THR A 373 6.16 12.67 64.29
CA THR A 373 5.06 13.65 64.44
C THR A 373 4.71 14.60 63.31
N GLY A 374 3.42 14.58 62.97
CA GLY A 374 2.79 15.41 61.96
C GLY A 374 2.72 16.91 62.29
N SER A 375 2.25 17.65 61.31
CA SER A 375 1.48 18.88 61.55
C SER A 375 0.64 19.18 60.33
N SER A 376 -0.66 19.34 60.59
CA SER A 376 -1.71 19.81 59.70
C SER A 376 -1.56 21.31 59.45
N VAL A 377 -1.58 21.77 58.21
CA VAL A 377 -1.96 23.16 57.87
C VAL A 377 -2.66 23.21 56.51
N SER A 378 -3.85 23.78 56.59
CA SER A 378 -4.81 24.33 55.61
C SER A 378 -4.46 24.49 54.12
N GLU A 379 -5.48 24.14 53.33
CA GLU A 379 -5.77 24.60 51.96
C GLU A 379 -5.65 26.14 51.80
N PRO A 380 -5.36 26.58 50.57
CA PRO A 380 -6.29 27.53 49.97
C PRO A 380 -6.76 27.11 48.58
N GLU A 381 -8.05 27.34 48.35
CA GLU A 381 -8.70 27.51 47.06
C GLU A 381 -7.82 28.29 46.08
N VAL A 382 -7.55 27.69 44.92
CA VAL A 382 -7.12 28.42 43.72
C VAL A 382 -7.99 27.98 42.54
N THR A 383 -8.49 29.01 41.89
CA THR A 383 -9.45 29.10 40.80
C THR A 383 -9.12 28.22 39.59
N ARG A 384 -10.19 27.67 39.01
CA ARG A 384 -10.21 27.04 37.68
C ARG A 384 -9.77 28.04 36.61
N ASP A 385 -8.61 27.80 36.01
CA ASP A 385 -8.30 28.29 34.66
C ASP A 385 -8.26 27.13 33.69
N ALA A 386 -9.22 27.14 32.77
CA ALA A 386 -9.27 26.27 31.61
C ALA A 386 -8.29 26.81 30.56
N SER A 387 -7.07 26.30 30.52
CA SER A 387 -6.24 26.38 29.33
C SER A 387 -5.62 25.01 29.03
N SER A 388 -6.33 24.23 28.22
CA SER A 388 -5.80 23.00 27.64
C SER A 388 -4.71 23.36 26.64
N SER A 389 -3.46 23.06 26.95
CA SER A 389 -2.35 23.07 25.99
C SER A 389 -2.48 21.88 25.04
N GLN A 390 -3.35 22.00 24.03
CA GLN A 390 -3.29 21.17 22.84
C GLN A 390 -2.10 21.64 21.99
N SER A 391 -0.97 20.93 22.03
CA SER A 391 -0.02 20.96 20.90
C SER A 391 -0.62 20.12 19.76
N ALA A 392 -1.72 20.61 19.18
CA ALA A 392 -2.29 20.02 17.98
C ALA A 392 -1.32 20.31 16.84
N ASN A 393 -0.79 19.27 16.20
CA ASN A 393 -0.16 19.43 14.89
C ASN A 393 -1.17 20.11 13.97
N ASN A 394 -0.93 21.40 13.65
CA ASN A 394 -1.80 22.25 12.83
C ASN A 394 -1.73 21.84 11.36
N TYR A 395 -2.16 20.61 11.07
CA TYR A 395 -2.42 20.15 9.72
C TYR A 395 -3.61 20.91 9.14
N TYR A 396 -3.47 21.45 7.93
CA TYR A 396 -4.63 22.01 7.22
C TYR A 396 -5.42 20.84 6.64
N LYS A 397 -6.70 20.71 7.00
CA LYS A 397 -7.55 19.54 6.69
C LYS A 397 -8.73 19.87 5.75
N PRO A 398 -8.47 20.32 4.52
CA PRO A 398 -9.53 20.84 3.64
C PRO A 398 -10.45 19.75 3.07
N PHE A 399 -10.07 18.47 3.13
CA PHE A 399 -10.83 17.36 2.51
C PHE A 399 -11.54 16.44 3.53
N GLY A 400 -11.62 16.86 4.79
CA GLY A 400 -12.23 16.09 5.88
C GLY A 400 -11.26 15.73 7.03
N PRO A 401 -11.78 15.15 8.13
CA PRO A 401 -11.04 14.99 9.40
C PRO A 401 -9.80 14.10 9.34
N ASP A 402 -9.79 13.14 8.43
CA ASP A 402 -8.73 12.17 8.17
C ASP A 402 -7.83 12.55 6.98
N SER A 403 -8.09 13.71 6.39
CA SER A 403 -7.27 14.29 5.34
C SER A 403 -6.34 15.38 5.88
N TYR A 404 -5.26 15.64 5.15
CA TYR A 404 -4.48 16.84 5.36
C TYR A 404 -3.67 17.23 4.12
N ILE A 405 -3.26 18.49 4.10
CA ILE A 405 -2.21 19.02 3.23
C ILE A 405 -1.12 19.64 4.10
N GLU A 406 0.13 19.30 3.78
CA GLU A 406 1.31 19.78 4.47
C GLU A 406 2.45 20.11 3.50
N MET A 407 3.42 20.88 3.98
CA MET A 407 4.71 21.03 3.30
C MET A 407 5.64 19.90 3.74
N GLY A 408 6.25 19.21 2.78
CA GLY A 408 7.33 18.27 3.03
C GLY A 408 8.66 18.99 3.35
N PRO A 409 9.76 18.21 3.51
CA PRO A 409 11.07 18.76 3.84
C PRO A 409 11.51 19.88 2.87
N ASN A 410 12.08 20.95 3.42
CA ASN A 410 12.60 22.12 2.69
C ASN A 410 11.55 22.96 1.95
N ASN A 411 10.26 22.89 2.32
CA ASN A 411 9.18 23.69 1.72
C ASN A 411 9.09 23.59 0.18
N SER A 412 9.58 22.48 -0.40
CA SER A 412 9.64 22.29 -1.85
C SER A 412 8.71 21.18 -2.36
N ILE A 413 8.02 20.49 -1.45
CA ILE A 413 7.09 19.40 -1.77
C ILE A 413 5.79 19.69 -1.04
N VAL A 414 4.66 19.60 -1.75
CA VAL A 414 3.33 19.64 -1.13
C VAL A 414 2.84 18.20 -0.99
N ILE A 415 2.56 17.77 0.22
CA ILE A 415 2.05 16.42 0.51
C ILE A 415 0.54 16.54 0.75
N ILE A 416 -0.25 15.77 0.01
CA ILE A 416 -1.69 15.70 0.16
C ILE A 416 -2.07 14.28 0.51
N ARG A 417 -2.65 14.08 1.69
CA ARG A 417 -3.24 12.81 2.09
C ARG A 417 -4.74 12.98 2.20
N ALA A 418 -5.46 12.22 1.39
CA ALA A 418 -6.91 12.19 1.42
C ALA A 418 -7.42 10.86 0.84
N HIS A 419 -8.62 10.45 1.21
CA HIS A 419 -9.29 9.37 0.50
C HIS A 419 -9.65 9.80 -0.92
N GLY A 420 -9.83 8.84 -1.82
CA GLY A 420 -10.13 9.12 -3.21
C GLY A 420 -10.84 7.96 -3.89
N TYR A 421 -11.46 8.31 -5.01
CA TYR A 421 -12.00 7.39 -6.02
C TYR A 421 -11.40 7.77 -7.37
N PRO A 422 -11.53 6.93 -8.41
CA PRO A 422 -11.10 7.32 -9.75
C PRO A 422 -11.66 8.70 -10.13
N GLY A 423 -10.77 9.63 -10.50
CA GLY A 423 -11.13 11.01 -10.84
C GLY A 423 -11.43 11.93 -9.64
N ASP A 424 -11.18 11.49 -8.41
CA ASP A 424 -11.55 12.22 -7.19
C ASP A 424 -10.43 12.21 -6.13
N THR A 425 -10.37 13.25 -5.30
CA THR A 425 -9.61 13.28 -4.04
C THR A 425 -10.43 14.02 -3.00
N GLY A 426 -10.96 13.27 -2.04
CA GLY A 426 -11.75 13.79 -0.92
C GLY A 426 -13.12 14.31 -1.32
N HIS A 427 -13.73 13.82 -2.40
CA HIS A 427 -14.92 14.40 -3.03
C HIS A 427 -14.68 15.77 -3.72
N TYR A 428 -13.45 16.01 -4.17
CA TYR A 428 -13.06 17.18 -4.95
C TYR A 428 -12.53 16.79 -6.33
N THR A 429 -13.00 17.51 -7.35
CA THR A 429 -12.43 17.49 -8.70
C THR A 429 -10.97 17.95 -8.68
N ALA A 430 -10.18 17.59 -9.69
CA ALA A 430 -8.81 18.10 -9.83
C ALA A 430 -8.74 19.63 -9.83
N LYS A 431 -9.78 20.33 -10.32
CA LYS A 431 -9.87 21.80 -10.27
C LYS A 431 -9.91 22.29 -8.84
N ALA A 432 -10.83 21.77 -8.04
CA ALA A 432 -11.03 22.24 -6.68
C ALA A 432 -9.84 21.85 -5.77
N VAL A 433 -9.25 20.66 -5.96
CA VAL A 433 -7.98 20.31 -5.28
C VAL A 433 -6.86 21.30 -5.64
N SER A 434 -6.76 21.71 -6.91
CA SER A 434 -5.76 22.69 -7.33
C SER A 434 -5.95 24.06 -6.68
N GLU A 435 -7.20 24.50 -6.50
CA GLU A 435 -7.54 25.76 -5.80
C GLU A 435 -7.15 25.67 -4.31
N VAL A 436 -7.50 24.56 -3.64
CA VAL A 436 -7.10 24.30 -2.24
C VAL A 436 -5.58 24.33 -2.07
N ILE A 437 -4.81 23.78 -3.02
CA ILE A 437 -3.34 23.84 -2.98
C ILE A 437 -2.85 25.28 -3.11
N ARG A 438 -3.42 26.07 -4.03
CA ARG A 438 -3.05 27.48 -4.22
C ARG A 438 -3.34 28.30 -2.96
N ASP A 439 -4.49 28.10 -2.33
CA ASP A 439 -4.87 28.81 -1.10
C ASP A 439 -3.94 28.42 0.06
N TYR A 440 -3.65 27.13 0.19
CA TYR A 440 -2.72 26.61 1.19
C TYR A 440 -1.31 27.22 1.06
N LEU A 441 -0.77 27.27 -0.17
CA LEU A 441 0.54 27.86 -0.45
C LEU A 441 0.55 29.37 -0.24
N SER A 442 -0.50 30.06 -0.71
CA SER A 442 -0.66 31.51 -0.56
C SER A 442 -0.72 31.92 0.92
N SER A 443 -1.44 31.15 1.75
CA SER A 443 -1.52 31.39 3.21
C SER A 443 -0.16 31.28 3.93
N ARG A 444 0.85 30.70 3.27
CA ARG A 444 2.22 30.52 3.78
C ARG A 444 3.26 31.38 3.07
N GLY A 445 2.83 32.23 2.13
CA GLY A 445 3.75 33.04 1.33
C GLY A 445 4.67 32.22 0.43
N ILE A 446 4.27 31.00 0.03
CA ILE A 446 5.06 30.12 -0.82
C ILE A 446 4.53 30.23 -2.26
N PRO A 447 5.32 30.76 -3.21
CA PRO A 447 4.91 30.79 -4.62
C PRO A 447 4.94 29.36 -5.21
N ILE A 448 3.98 29.04 -6.09
CA ILE A 448 3.82 27.70 -6.67
C ILE A 448 5.06 27.25 -7.45
N GLU A 449 5.83 28.21 -7.99
CA GLU A 449 7.07 28.00 -8.72
C GLU A 449 8.20 27.43 -7.85
N GLN A 450 8.12 27.59 -6.52
CA GLN A 450 9.06 26.98 -5.56
C GLN A 450 8.70 25.52 -5.24
N VAL A 451 7.51 25.07 -5.63
CA VAL A 451 7.08 23.68 -5.42
C VAL A 451 7.68 22.79 -6.51
N ARG A 452 8.62 21.93 -6.12
CA ARG A 452 9.29 20.97 -7.00
C ARG A 452 8.31 19.92 -7.55
N TYR A 453 7.46 19.38 -6.68
CA TYR A 453 6.39 18.47 -7.05
C TYR A 453 5.35 18.35 -5.91
N ILE A 454 4.18 17.79 -6.25
CA ILE A 454 3.12 17.45 -5.30
C ILE A 454 3.09 15.94 -5.10
N ASP A 455 3.10 15.47 -3.86
CA ASP A 455 2.93 14.07 -3.49
C ASP A 455 1.45 13.81 -3.15
N LEU A 456 0.70 13.26 -4.12
CA LEU A 456 -0.72 12.98 -3.99
C LEU A 456 -0.93 11.55 -3.44
N GLN A 457 -1.02 11.46 -2.12
CA GLN A 457 -1.31 10.26 -1.36
C GLN A 457 -2.83 10.04 -1.27
N SER A 458 -3.44 9.77 -2.44
CA SER A 458 -4.86 9.50 -2.60
C SER A 458 -5.10 8.18 -3.31
N CYS A 459 -6.13 7.46 -2.87
CA CYS A 459 -6.54 6.23 -3.52
C CYS A 459 -6.88 6.51 -4.99
N TYR A 460 -6.29 5.75 -5.91
CA TYR A 460 -6.55 5.87 -7.35
C TYR A 460 -6.12 7.20 -7.98
N GLY A 461 -5.22 7.95 -7.31
CA GLY A 461 -4.78 9.26 -7.80
C GLY A 461 -4.16 9.23 -9.21
N LYS A 462 -3.54 8.11 -9.61
CA LYS A 462 -2.95 7.90 -10.95
C LYS A 462 -3.78 6.99 -11.86
N THR A 463 -4.89 6.44 -11.38
CA THR A 463 -5.80 5.60 -12.18
C THR A 463 -6.36 6.41 -13.35
N MET A 464 -6.58 5.77 -14.51
CA MET A 464 -7.00 6.40 -15.78
C MET A 464 -5.90 7.19 -16.52
N GLY A 465 -4.62 7.01 -16.19
CA GLY A 465 -3.50 7.48 -17.02
C GLY A 465 -3.53 8.99 -17.28
N ALA A 466 -3.75 9.39 -18.54
CA ALA A 466 -3.82 10.79 -18.95
C ALA A 466 -5.06 11.53 -18.41
N LEU A 467 -6.11 10.81 -18.02
CA LEU A 467 -7.34 11.36 -17.42
C LEU A 467 -7.33 11.29 -15.89
N SER A 468 -6.22 10.84 -15.31
CA SER A 468 -6.08 10.69 -13.86
C SER A 468 -6.19 12.03 -13.12
N GLN A 469 -6.60 11.96 -11.86
CA GLN A 469 -6.62 13.11 -10.96
C GLN A 469 -5.25 13.79 -10.88
N ALA A 470 -4.18 13.01 -10.78
CA ALA A 470 -2.82 13.50 -10.76
C ALA A 470 -2.43 14.24 -12.05
N GLN A 471 -2.83 13.74 -13.23
CA GLN A 471 -2.53 14.40 -14.50
C GLN A 471 -3.29 15.73 -14.65
N ALA A 472 -4.56 15.76 -14.28
CA ALA A 472 -5.36 16.99 -14.31
C ALA A 472 -4.84 18.04 -13.31
N ILE A 473 -4.47 17.65 -12.08
CA ILE A 473 -3.81 18.57 -11.13
C ILE A 473 -2.49 19.09 -11.69
N ALA A 474 -1.66 18.22 -12.29
CA ALA A 474 -0.39 18.62 -12.88
C ALA A 474 -0.59 19.68 -13.98
N ASN A 475 -1.56 19.48 -14.87
CA ASN A 475 -1.88 20.43 -15.93
C ASN A 475 -2.36 21.79 -15.38
N LYS A 476 -3.16 21.79 -14.30
CA LYS A 476 -3.72 23.03 -13.71
C LYS A 476 -2.73 23.84 -12.90
N LEU A 477 -1.77 23.18 -12.26
CA LEU A 477 -0.78 23.85 -11.43
C LEU A 477 0.53 24.12 -12.15
N GLY A 478 0.79 23.46 -13.29
CA GLY A 478 2.09 23.53 -13.96
C GLY A 478 3.21 22.83 -13.18
N VAL A 479 2.85 22.02 -12.16
CA VAL A 479 3.76 21.32 -11.26
C VAL A 479 3.61 19.82 -11.46
N LYS A 480 4.69 19.04 -11.31
CA LYS A 480 4.62 17.57 -11.41
C LYS A 480 3.86 16.99 -10.22
N VAL A 481 3.07 15.96 -10.44
CA VAL A 481 2.32 15.27 -9.37
C VAL A 481 2.74 13.81 -9.33
N LYS A 482 3.25 13.36 -8.18
CA LYS A 482 3.51 11.95 -7.88
C LYS A 482 2.23 11.32 -7.34
N ALA A 483 1.77 10.21 -7.89
CA ALA A 483 0.56 9.52 -7.45
C ALA A 483 0.60 8.01 -7.72
N TYR A 484 -0.36 7.28 -7.18
CA TYR A 484 -0.40 5.81 -7.15
C TYR A 484 -1.45 5.24 -8.11
N TYR A 485 -1.13 4.16 -8.83
CA TYR A 485 -2.04 3.54 -9.81
C TYR A 485 -3.24 2.80 -9.19
N GLY A 486 -3.15 2.45 -7.90
CA GLY A 486 -4.15 1.68 -7.18
C GLY A 486 -4.57 2.30 -5.85
N LYS A 487 -5.17 1.47 -4.99
CA LYS A 487 -5.57 1.88 -3.65
C LYS A 487 -4.32 2.25 -2.84
N PHE A 488 -4.20 3.52 -2.51
CA PHE A 488 -3.19 3.98 -1.58
C PHE A 488 -3.52 3.46 -0.18
N THR A 489 -2.64 2.65 0.38
CA THR A 489 -2.57 2.40 1.82
C THR A 489 -1.15 2.77 2.24
N PRO A 490 -0.91 3.36 3.42
CA PRO A 490 0.46 3.69 3.80
C PRO A 490 1.41 2.47 3.89
N LEU A 491 0.85 1.25 3.94
CA LEU A 491 1.58 -0.02 3.81
C LEU A 491 1.96 -0.39 2.35
N ARG A 492 1.12 -0.09 1.35
CA ARG A 492 1.41 -0.34 -0.08
C ARG A 492 2.05 0.85 -0.80
N GLY A 493 1.79 2.06 -0.34
CA GLY A 493 2.30 3.33 -0.88
C GLY A 493 3.81 3.54 -0.71
N LEU A 494 4.53 2.53 -0.23
CA LEU A 494 5.97 2.49 -0.10
C LEU A 494 6.66 1.60 -1.13
N ASP A 495 5.94 0.79 -1.94
CA ASP A 495 6.58 0.11 -3.06
C ASP A 495 6.92 1.18 -4.12
N PRO A 496 8.20 1.54 -4.32
CA PRO A 496 8.57 2.71 -5.13
C PRO A 496 8.08 2.59 -6.58
N GLY A 497 7.83 1.36 -7.05
CA GLY A 497 7.33 1.07 -8.39
C GLY A 497 5.85 1.36 -8.63
N GLU A 498 5.02 1.46 -7.58
CA GLU A 498 3.56 1.68 -7.75
C GLU A 498 3.18 3.16 -7.92
N SER A 499 4.12 4.07 -7.66
CA SER A 499 3.93 5.50 -7.84
C SER A 499 4.61 6.02 -9.10
N SER A 500 3.96 6.94 -9.82
CA SER A 500 4.59 7.59 -10.98
C SER A 500 4.28 9.08 -11.03
N PHE A 501 5.13 9.81 -11.76
CA PHE A 501 4.97 11.25 -11.95
C PHE A 501 4.09 11.54 -13.17
N SER A 502 3.00 12.27 -12.95
CA SER A 502 2.32 13.06 -13.97
C SER A 502 3.07 14.36 -14.18
N LYS A 503 3.46 14.65 -15.43
CA LYS A 503 4.05 15.94 -15.82
C LYS A 503 2.99 16.78 -16.53
N PRO A 504 2.94 18.10 -16.33
CA PRO A 504 2.02 18.96 -17.08
C PRO A 504 2.20 18.76 -18.60
N HIS A 505 1.11 18.61 -19.33
CA HIS A 505 1.17 18.59 -20.79
C HIS A 505 1.64 19.95 -21.31
N ARG A 506 2.60 19.93 -22.24
CA ARG A 506 3.02 21.14 -22.96
C ARG A 506 2.01 21.59 -24.01
N ASN A 507 1.21 20.65 -24.52
CA ASN A 507 0.17 20.92 -25.49
C ASN A 507 -1.13 21.32 -24.76
N PRO A 508 -1.68 22.53 -24.99
CA PRO A 508 -2.91 22.98 -24.35
C PRO A 508 -4.11 22.10 -24.69
N VAL A 509 -4.17 21.50 -25.89
CA VAL A 509 -5.26 20.59 -26.29
C VAL A 509 -5.23 19.33 -25.42
N ALA A 510 -4.06 18.73 -25.23
CA ALA A 510 -3.91 17.56 -24.37
C ALA A 510 -4.21 17.88 -22.89
N ALA A 511 -3.81 19.07 -22.42
CA ALA A 511 -4.15 19.54 -21.08
C ALA A 511 -5.67 19.71 -20.89
N THR A 512 -6.36 20.31 -21.87
CA THR A 512 -7.81 20.48 -21.87
C THR A 512 -8.54 19.14 -21.91
N ALA A 513 -8.16 18.24 -22.80
CA ALA A 513 -8.74 16.90 -22.91
C ALA A 513 -8.58 16.10 -21.60
N SER A 514 -7.38 16.13 -21.02
CA SER A 514 -7.09 15.51 -19.71
C SER A 514 -7.99 16.07 -18.60
N ASN A 515 -8.15 17.39 -18.53
CA ASN A 515 -9.00 18.03 -17.53
C ASN A 515 -10.48 17.70 -17.70
N MET A 516 -10.98 17.67 -18.93
CA MET A 516 -12.37 17.31 -19.24
C MET A 516 -12.65 15.84 -18.93
N GLY A 517 -11.77 14.93 -19.36
CA GLY A 517 -11.90 13.51 -19.06
C GLY A 517 -11.85 13.22 -17.56
N ASN A 518 -10.97 13.88 -16.81
CA ASN A 518 -10.95 13.77 -15.35
C ASN A 518 -12.28 14.21 -14.72
N ALA A 519 -12.86 15.33 -15.15
CA ALA A 519 -14.15 15.82 -14.65
C ALA A 519 -15.30 14.83 -14.97
N ALA A 520 -15.30 14.21 -16.14
CA ALA A 520 -16.28 13.17 -16.49
C ALA A 520 -16.14 11.94 -15.56
N VAL A 521 -14.92 11.47 -15.34
CA VAL A 521 -14.63 10.34 -14.42
C VAL A 521 -15.05 10.67 -12.99
N TYR A 522 -14.80 11.90 -12.52
CA TYR A 522 -15.28 12.37 -11.21
C TYR A 522 -16.80 12.23 -11.06
N HIS A 523 -17.57 12.74 -12.02
CA HIS A 523 -19.04 12.69 -11.95
C HIS A 523 -19.58 11.25 -11.99
N LEU A 524 -18.94 10.36 -12.75
CA LEU A 524 -19.27 8.93 -12.72
C LEU A 524 -19.01 8.32 -11.35
N SER A 525 -17.86 8.61 -10.75
CA SER A 525 -17.50 8.12 -9.43
C SER A 525 -18.48 8.60 -8.36
N GLU A 526 -18.87 9.87 -8.38
CA GLU A 526 -19.88 10.40 -7.44
C GLU A 526 -21.27 9.79 -7.65
N ALA A 527 -21.68 9.55 -8.90
CA ALA A 527 -22.94 8.85 -9.18
C ALA A 527 -22.90 7.41 -8.64
N THR A 528 -21.80 6.69 -8.86
CA THR A 528 -21.58 5.34 -8.35
C THR A 528 -21.60 5.30 -6.82
N LEU A 529 -20.96 6.29 -6.16
CA LEU A 529 -20.98 6.42 -4.72
C LEU A 529 -22.38 6.75 -4.19
N ALA A 530 -23.14 7.61 -4.88
CA ALA A 530 -24.51 7.91 -4.53
C ALA A 530 -25.41 6.66 -4.57
N VAL A 531 -25.25 5.80 -5.59
CA VAL A 531 -25.96 4.51 -5.67
C VAL A 531 -25.55 3.59 -4.52
N ARG A 532 -24.25 3.42 -4.26
CA ARG A 532 -23.76 2.60 -3.14
C ARG A 532 -24.31 3.07 -1.79
N ARG A 533 -24.33 4.38 -1.56
CA ARG A 533 -24.93 5.00 -0.35
C ARG A 533 -26.40 4.66 -0.22
N LYS A 534 -27.19 4.76 -1.31
CA LYS A 534 -28.62 4.40 -1.33
C LYS A 534 -28.85 2.91 -1.05
N LEU A 535 -27.96 2.04 -1.52
CA LEU A 535 -28.05 0.59 -1.30
C LEU A 535 -27.50 0.15 0.07
N GLY A 536 -26.96 1.06 0.89
CA GLY A 536 -26.37 0.72 2.19
C GLY A 536 -25.06 -0.06 2.10
N ILE A 537 -24.45 -0.16 0.91
CA ILE A 537 -23.22 -0.91 0.68
C ILE A 537 -22.03 0.00 1.02
N GLY A 538 -21.30 -0.35 2.09
CA GLY A 538 -20.03 0.30 2.44
C GLY A 538 -20.09 1.39 3.52
N ARG A 539 -20.98 1.28 4.51
CA ARG A 539 -20.97 2.18 5.68
C ARG A 539 -19.70 2.01 6.53
N SER A 540 -18.66 2.81 6.27
CA SER A 540 -17.63 3.11 7.27
C SER A 540 -17.97 4.44 7.96
N SER A 541 -17.75 4.48 9.27
CA SER A 541 -18.06 5.61 10.17
C SER A 541 -17.30 6.91 9.87
N ALA A 542 -16.26 6.87 9.02
CA ALA A 542 -15.47 8.04 8.64
C ALA A 542 -16.19 9.02 7.67
N THR A 543 -17.30 8.59 7.05
CA THR A 543 -18.05 9.42 6.08
C THR A 543 -19.20 10.24 6.71
N GLN A 544 -19.29 10.29 8.04
CA GLN A 544 -20.37 11.00 8.76
C GLN A 544 -20.03 12.42 9.24
N SER A 545 -18.80 12.92 9.11
CA SER A 545 -18.56 14.32 9.47
C SER A 545 -19.17 15.25 8.44
N GLU A 546 -19.90 16.26 8.92
CA GLU A 546 -20.56 17.35 8.22
C GLU A 546 -19.90 17.71 6.87
N ARG A 547 -20.72 17.89 5.83
CA ARG A 547 -20.24 18.40 4.53
C ARG A 547 -19.38 19.64 4.82
N PRO A 548 -18.09 19.66 4.45
CA PRO A 548 -17.30 20.88 4.56
C PRO A 548 -17.97 22.00 3.76
N PRO A 549 -17.72 23.27 4.10
CA PRO A 549 -18.26 24.41 3.35
C PRO A 549 -17.99 24.19 1.86
N VAL A 550 -19.09 24.15 1.09
CA VAL A 550 -19.06 24.05 -0.35
C VAL A 550 -18.27 25.26 -0.84
N TYR A 551 -17.05 25.06 -1.34
CA TYR A 551 -16.41 26.06 -2.19
C TYR A 551 -17.41 26.37 -3.29
N PRO A 552 -17.76 27.64 -3.55
CA PRO A 552 -18.75 27.97 -4.54
C PRO A 552 -18.32 27.33 -5.86
N LEU A 553 -19.06 26.28 -6.24
CA LEU A 553 -19.03 25.77 -7.59
C LEU A 553 -19.23 26.98 -8.50
N ALA A 554 -18.35 27.17 -9.49
CA ALA A 554 -18.77 27.92 -10.65
C ALA A 554 -20.12 27.32 -11.09
N ASN A 555 -21.18 28.13 -11.03
CA ASN A 555 -22.56 27.68 -11.03
C ASN A 555 -22.83 26.62 -12.10
N ALA A 556 -23.29 25.45 -11.66
CA ALA A 556 -23.94 24.45 -12.49
C ALA A 556 -25.44 24.78 -12.66
N SER A 557 -25.74 26.03 -13.03
CA SER A 557 -27.09 26.45 -13.40
C SER A 557 -27.47 26.09 -14.85
N ASP A 558 -26.58 25.45 -15.61
CA ASP A 558 -26.76 25.28 -17.06
C ASP A 558 -27.04 23.84 -17.52
N LEU A 559 -27.18 22.84 -16.63
CA LEU A 559 -27.59 21.49 -17.05
C LEU A 559 -28.54 20.83 -16.04
N ASP A 560 -29.83 21.00 -16.30
CA ASP A 560 -30.92 20.34 -15.58
C ASP A 560 -31.19 18.95 -16.19
N VAL A 561 -30.39 17.94 -15.80
CA VAL A 561 -30.44 16.59 -16.37
C VAL A 561 -31.21 15.61 -15.46
N PRO A 562 -32.34 15.02 -15.93
CA PRO A 562 -33.17 14.12 -15.14
C PRO A 562 -32.49 12.79 -14.72
N PRO A 563 -32.91 12.18 -13.60
CA PRO A 563 -32.34 10.93 -13.08
C PRO A 563 -32.31 9.73 -14.05
N SER A 564 -33.21 9.68 -15.04
CA SER A 564 -33.25 8.63 -16.06
C SER A 564 -32.05 8.66 -17.02
N GLN A 565 -31.45 9.85 -17.25
CA GLN A 565 -30.28 10.02 -18.11
C GLN A 565 -28.97 9.60 -17.39
N LYS A 566 -28.91 9.74 -16.05
CA LYS A 566 -27.78 9.25 -15.23
C LYS A 566 -27.67 7.72 -15.22
N THR A 567 -28.81 7.02 -15.28
CA THR A 567 -28.86 5.55 -15.36
C THR A 567 -28.39 5.02 -16.72
N LYS A 568 -28.69 5.75 -17.81
CA LYS A 568 -28.28 5.38 -19.17
C LYS A 568 -26.77 5.55 -19.38
N ALA A 569 -26.17 6.62 -18.85
CA ALA A 569 -24.72 6.82 -18.84
C ALA A 569 -23.97 5.73 -18.03
N GLY A 570 -24.58 5.23 -16.95
CA GLY A 570 -24.03 4.12 -16.15
C GLY A 570 -24.00 2.78 -16.90
N LEU A 571 -25.04 2.48 -17.69
CA LEU A 571 -25.10 1.26 -18.51
C LEU A 571 -24.09 1.27 -19.69
N LEU A 572 -23.91 2.42 -20.32
CA LEU A 572 -22.90 2.62 -21.37
C LEU A 572 -21.48 2.39 -20.82
N MET A 573 -21.18 2.92 -19.63
CA MET A 573 -19.89 2.76 -18.94
C MET A 573 -19.65 1.35 -18.39
N GLU A 574 -20.69 0.64 -17.94
CA GLU A 574 -20.55 -0.78 -17.55
C GLU A 574 -20.16 -1.65 -18.75
N GLY A 575 -20.67 -1.30 -19.94
CA GLY A 575 -20.23 -1.89 -21.21
C GLY A 575 -18.76 -1.61 -21.50
N MET A 576 -18.30 -0.37 -21.33
CA MET A 576 -16.90 0.03 -21.54
C MET A 576 -15.93 -0.64 -20.55
N LEU A 577 -16.32 -0.79 -19.28
CA LEU A 577 -15.50 -1.44 -18.24
C LEU A 577 -15.38 -2.95 -18.41
N LYS A 578 -16.40 -3.62 -18.97
CA LYS A 578 -16.33 -5.04 -19.33
C LYS A 578 -15.49 -5.30 -20.59
N LEU A 579 -15.21 -4.27 -21.39
CA LEU A 579 -14.43 -4.34 -22.63
C LEU A 579 -12.94 -3.98 -22.47
N GLY A 580 -12.53 -3.41 -21.34
CA GLY A 580 -11.15 -2.98 -21.09
C GLY A 580 -10.42 -3.84 -20.05
N SER A 581 -9.79 -4.93 -20.48
CA SER A 581 -8.71 -5.58 -19.73
C SER A 581 -7.48 -5.67 -20.63
N ILE A 582 -6.61 -4.65 -20.57
CA ILE A 582 -5.30 -4.68 -21.25
C ILE A 582 -4.23 -4.31 -20.22
N ASP A 583 -3.26 -5.22 -20.08
CA ASP A 583 -2.03 -5.04 -19.32
C ASP A 583 -1.04 -4.23 -20.18
N ALA A 584 -0.52 -3.12 -19.65
CA ALA A 584 0.23 -2.12 -20.39
C ALA A 584 1.68 -1.99 -19.89
N THR A 585 2.39 -3.10 -19.74
CA THR A 585 3.73 -3.09 -19.13
C THR A 585 4.93 -3.11 -20.07
N ASP A 586 4.80 -3.40 -21.37
CA ASP A 586 5.98 -3.62 -22.23
C ASP A 586 5.93 -3.10 -23.68
N GLY A 587 4.92 -2.31 -24.05
CA GLY A 587 4.94 -1.56 -25.32
C GLY A 587 5.05 -2.44 -26.58
N ARG A 588 4.66 -3.71 -26.50
CA ARG A 588 4.42 -4.58 -27.67
C ARG A 588 3.14 -5.37 -27.45
N ASN A 589 2.19 -5.20 -28.35
CA ASN A 589 0.91 -5.90 -28.31
C ASN A 589 1.10 -7.36 -28.75
N LYS A 590 0.70 -8.33 -27.90
CA LYS A 590 0.47 -9.72 -28.31
C LYS A 590 -1.03 -10.02 -28.21
N TYR A 591 -1.59 -10.42 -29.34
CA TYR A 591 -3.02 -10.55 -29.56
C TYR A 591 -3.53 -11.97 -29.24
N ASP A 592 -4.68 -12.06 -28.57
CA ASP A 592 -5.46 -13.28 -28.38
C ASP A 592 -6.77 -13.18 -29.17
N ALA A 593 -6.92 -14.03 -30.19
CA ALA A 593 -8.04 -14.01 -31.12
C ALA A 593 -9.36 -14.47 -30.49
N ASP A 594 -9.31 -15.25 -29.41
CA ASP A 594 -10.50 -15.81 -28.78
C ASP A 594 -11.18 -14.80 -27.85
N SER A 595 -10.39 -13.98 -27.13
CA SER A 595 -10.88 -12.82 -26.37
C SER A 595 -11.56 -11.78 -27.26
N ALA A 596 -11.02 -11.55 -28.46
CA ALA A 596 -11.62 -10.66 -29.45
C ALA A 596 -12.97 -11.18 -29.98
N ARG A 597 -13.08 -12.48 -30.30
CA ARG A 597 -14.36 -13.09 -30.73
C ARG A 597 -15.44 -13.03 -29.67
N PHE A 598 -15.09 -13.27 -28.40
CA PHE A 598 -16.04 -13.25 -27.29
C PHE A 598 -16.57 -11.83 -27.01
N ALA A 599 -15.69 -10.83 -27.04
CA ALA A 599 -16.08 -9.42 -26.92
C ALA A 599 -17.00 -8.98 -28.08
N LEU A 600 -16.70 -9.39 -29.31
CA LEU A 600 -17.44 -8.99 -30.51
C LEU A 600 -18.85 -9.60 -30.62
N THR A 601 -19.06 -10.81 -30.10
CA THR A 601 -20.39 -11.46 -30.06
C THR A 601 -21.34 -10.72 -29.11
N THR A 602 -20.80 -10.06 -28.09
CA THR A 602 -21.56 -9.29 -27.09
C THR A 602 -21.97 -7.90 -27.62
N VAL A 603 -21.14 -7.27 -28.47
CA VAL A 603 -21.40 -5.93 -29.05
C VAL A 603 -22.48 -5.95 -30.16
N GLY A 604 -22.66 -7.06 -30.87
CA GLY A 604 -23.70 -7.21 -31.91
C GLY A 604 -25.14 -7.01 -31.41
N LYS A 605 -25.38 -7.09 -30.09
CA LYS A 605 -26.69 -6.84 -29.47
C LYS A 605 -27.02 -5.37 -29.23
N ASN A 606 -26.05 -4.46 -29.26
CA ASN A 606 -26.25 -3.04 -28.88
C ASN A 606 -26.53 -2.12 -30.08
N LEU A 607 -26.48 -2.62 -31.31
CA LEU A 607 -26.79 -1.82 -32.52
C LEU A 607 -28.27 -1.43 -32.62
N SER A 608 -29.18 -2.22 -32.05
CA SER A 608 -30.61 -1.88 -31.94
C SER A 608 -30.85 -0.69 -31.01
N ASP A 609 -29.97 -0.46 -30.04
CA ASP A 609 -30.16 0.57 -29.01
C ASP A 609 -29.86 1.96 -29.56
N ILE A 610 -29.02 2.09 -30.59
CA ILE A 610 -28.74 3.37 -31.27
C ILE A 610 -29.97 3.86 -32.06
N LEU A 611 -30.70 2.94 -32.69
CA LEU A 611 -31.96 3.24 -33.37
C LEU A 611 -33.07 3.61 -32.37
N VAL A 612 -33.06 3.01 -31.17
CA VAL A 612 -33.96 3.36 -30.07
C VAL A 612 -33.61 4.73 -29.47
N LEU A 613 -32.33 5.10 -29.39
CA LEU A 613 -31.86 6.39 -28.87
C LEU A 613 -32.18 7.58 -29.79
N LYS A 614 -32.21 7.39 -31.12
CA LYS A 614 -32.62 8.44 -32.07
C LYS A 614 -34.12 8.74 -32.04
N ASN A 615 -34.95 7.76 -31.70
CA ASN A 615 -36.41 7.92 -31.59
C ASN A 615 -36.84 8.60 -30.27
N ALA A 616 -35.90 8.89 -29.38
CA ALA A 616 -36.11 9.80 -28.27
C ALA A 616 -35.78 11.23 -28.78
N ASP A 617 -36.66 12.21 -28.52
CA ASP A 617 -36.36 13.63 -28.72
C ASP A 617 -35.17 14.05 -27.83
N ASP A 618 -33.96 13.75 -28.27
CA ASP A 618 -32.72 13.88 -27.50
C ASP A 618 -31.78 14.91 -28.15
N SER A 619 -31.66 16.07 -27.50
CA SER A 619 -30.88 17.21 -27.97
C SER A 619 -29.38 16.93 -28.04
N ASP A 620 -28.86 16.00 -27.24
CA ASP A 620 -27.41 15.75 -27.16
C ASP A 620 -26.91 15.00 -28.39
N LEU A 621 -27.73 14.10 -28.93
CA LEU A 621 -27.43 13.40 -30.18
C LEU A 621 -27.50 14.35 -31.39
N GLN A 622 -28.39 15.35 -31.37
CA GLN A 622 -28.41 16.40 -32.39
C GLN A 622 -27.16 17.28 -32.30
N ILE A 623 -26.71 17.64 -31.10
CA ILE A 623 -25.48 18.40 -30.87
C ILE A 623 -24.25 17.63 -31.33
N ILE A 624 -24.14 16.33 -31.01
CA ILE A 624 -23.01 15.50 -31.45
C ILE A 624 -23.03 15.34 -32.98
N THR A 625 -24.20 15.10 -33.57
CA THR A 625 -24.33 14.98 -35.03
C THR A 625 -23.95 16.31 -35.71
N GLN A 626 -24.41 17.45 -35.20
CA GLN A 626 -24.07 18.78 -35.71
C GLN A 626 -22.59 19.14 -35.48
N GLN A 627 -21.97 18.65 -34.40
CA GLN A 627 -20.54 18.84 -34.13
C GLN A 627 -19.64 18.13 -35.13
N TYR A 628 -20.01 16.95 -35.62
CA TYR A 628 -19.17 16.16 -36.55
C TYR A 628 -19.54 16.36 -38.02
N PHE A 629 -20.81 16.60 -38.30
CA PHE A 629 -21.33 16.72 -39.66
C PHE A 629 -21.72 18.17 -40.04
N GLY A 630 -21.60 19.14 -39.11
CA GLY A 630 -21.93 20.54 -39.35
C GLY A 630 -23.42 20.77 -39.55
N ASP A 631 -23.79 21.82 -40.27
CA ASP A 631 -25.19 22.13 -40.65
C ASP A 631 -25.73 21.22 -41.78
N GLN A 632 -25.07 20.10 -42.05
CA GLN A 632 -25.53 19.15 -43.06
C GLN A 632 -26.78 18.42 -42.54
N ASP A 633 -27.89 18.59 -43.25
CA ASP A 633 -29.15 17.94 -42.91
C ASP A 633 -29.10 16.46 -43.31
N LEU A 634 -28.62 15.62 -42.39
CA LEU A 634 -28.50 14.18 -42.59
C LEU A 634 -29.83 13.50 -42.22
N SER A 635 -30.51 12.98 -43.24
CA SER A 635 -31.77 12.26 -43.04
C SER A 635 -31.56 10.97 -42.23
N GLN A 636 -32.65 10.38 -41.74
CA GLN A 636 -32.61 9.08 -41.08
C GLN A 636 -32.10 7.95 -41.98
N ASP A 637 -32.37 8.06 -43.27
CA ASP A 637 -31.87 7.15 -44.28
C ASP A 637 -30.35 7.34 -44.49
N ASP A 638 -29.85 8.59 -44.52
CA ASP A 638 -28.41 8.88 -44.59
C ASP A 638 -27.65 8.29 -43.40
N MET A 639 -28.15 8.48 -42.17
CA MET A 639 -27.50 7.92 -40.97
C MET A 639 -27.53 6.39 -40.94
N SER A 640 -28.64 5.78 -41.38
CA SER A 640 -28.73 4.32 -41.45
C SER A 640 -27.75 3.74 -42.48
N LYS A 641 -27.54 4.46 -43.59
CA LYS A 641 -26.55 4.10 -44.62
C LYS A 641 -25.12 4.30 -44.15
N ILE A 642 -24.81 5.36 -43.42
CA ILE A 642 -23.50 5.56 -42.78
C ILE A 642 -23.21 4.41 -41.80
N ILE A 643 -24.19 4.03 -40.98
CA ILE A 643 -24.06 2.90 -40.04
C ILE A 643 -23.86 1.57 -40.78
N LEU A 644 -24.65 1.33 -41.84
CA LEU A 644 -24.51 0.12 -42.66
C LEU A 644 -23.16 0.06 -43.39
N PHE A 645 -22.68 1.19 -43.90
CA PHE A 645 -21.36 1.34 -44.50
C PHE A 645 -20.26 0.95 -43.52
N MET A 646 -20.26 1.51 -42.31
CA MET A 646 -19.29 1.16 -41.27
C MET A 646 -19.39 -0.32 -40.86
N SER A 647 -20.60 -0.88 -40.83
CA SER A 647 -20.80 -2.30 -40.56
C SER A 647 -20.29 -3.21 -41.68
N LYS A 648 -20.24 -2.73 -42.94
CA LYS A 648 -19.66 -3.48 -44.07
C LYS A 648 -18.14 -3.34 -44.12
N VAL A 649 -17.59 -2.14 -43.91
CA VAL A 649 -16.13 -1.93 -43.71
C VAL A 649 -15.61 -2.83 -42.57
N LYS A 650 -16.40 -2.99 -41.50
CA LYS A 650 -16.15 -3.94 -40.40
C LYS A 650 -16.09 -5.42 -40.81
N MET A 651 -16.80 -5.83 -41.86
CA MET A 651 -16.94 -7.24 -42.26
C MET A 651 -16.09 -7.65 -43.45
N SER A 652 -15.59 -6.73 -44.29
CA SER A 652 -14.96 -7.08 -45.57
C SER A 652 -13.58 -6.47 -45.86
N SER A 653 -12.93 -5.74 -44.95
CA SER A 653 -11.70 -5.01 -45.31
C SER A 653 -10.38 -5.74 -44.97
N THR A 654 -9.55 -5.97 -45.99
CA THR A 654 -8.09 -6.15 -45.83
C THR A 654 -7.41 -4.80 -45.56
N SER A 655 -6.15 -4.79 -45.07
CA SER A 655 -5.40 -3.54 -44.80
C SER A 655 -5.33 -2.61 -46.02
N ASP A 656 -5.18 -3.17 -47.23
CA ASP A 656 -5.10 -2.40 -48.48
C ASP A 656 -6.43 -1.69 -48.82
N GLN A 657 -7.58 -2.26 -48.44
CA GLN A 657 -8.89 -1.64 -48.64
C GLN A 657 -9.16 -0.50 -47.65
N LEU A 658 -8.60 -0.59 -46.43
CA LEU A 658 -8.63 0.49 -45.46
C LEU A 658 -7.74 1.67 -45.88
N GLU A 659 -6.53 1.43 -46.40
CA GLU A 659 -5.69 2.49 -46.99
C GLU A 659 -6.35 3.13 -48.23
N GLY A 660 -7.04 2.34 -49.05
CA GLY A 660 -7.89 2.84 -50.14
C GLY A 660 -8.93 3.84 -49.63
N LEU A 661 -9.64 3.53 -48.55
CA LEU A 661 -10.62 4.41 -47.90
C LEU A 661 -10.01 5.68 -47.32
N PHE A 662 -8.83 5.58 -46.66
CA PHE A 662 -8.09 6.75 -46.17
C PHE A 662 -7.61 7.68 -47.27
N SER A 663 -7.34 7.14 -48.47
CA SER A 663 -6.97 7.90 -49.67
C SER A 663 -8.16 8.36 -50.52
N GLY A 664 -9.40 8.13 -50.07
CA GLY A 664 -10.62 8.59 -50.74
C GLY A 664 -11.16 7.65 -51.84
N LYS A 665 -10.64 6.43 -51.96
CA LYS A 665 -11.20 5.40 -52.87
C LYS A 665 -12.31 4.61 -52.18
N ILE A 666 -13.48 4.56 -52.82
CA ILE A 666 -14.65 3.81 -52.33
C ILE A 666 -14.55 2.35 -52.80
N PRO A 667 -14.74 1.34 -51.94
CA PRO A 667 -14.78 -0.06 -52.35
C PRO A 667 -15.84 -0.34 -53.44
N GLU A 668 -15.53 -1.23 -54.40
CA GLU A 668 -16.43 -1.51 -55.55
C GLU A 668 -17.76 -2.19 -55.15
N ASP A 669 -17.86 -2.74 -53.95
CA ASP A 669 -19.05 -3.39 -53.39
C ASP A 669 -19.88 -2.49 -52.45
N CYS A 670 -19.58 -1.19 -52.47
CA CYS A 670 -20.29 -0.19 -51.69
C CYS A 670 -21.67 0.09 -52.31
N PRO A 671 -22.76 0.20 -51.52
CA PRO A 671 -24.08 0.55 -52.03
C PRO A 671 -24.04 1.78 -52.96
N ASP A 672 -24.69 1.71 -54.12
CA ASP A 672 -24.64 2.67 -55.25
C ASP A 672 -24.93 4.15 -54.87
N ASN A 673 -25.43 4.39 -53.65
CA ASN A 673 -25.85 5.69 -53.13
C ASN A 673 -24.98 6.24 -51.98
N ILE A 674 -23.90 5.55 -51.56
CA ILE A 674 -22.94 6.08 -50.58
C ILE A 674 -22.06 7.18 -51.16
N SER A 675 -21.77 7.15 -52.46
CA SER A 675 -21.00 8.23 -53.12
C SER A 675 -21.66 9.60 -52.92
N ALA A 676 -23.00 9.69 -53.00
CA ALA A 676 -23.74 10.93 -52.75
C ALA A 676 -23.75 11.40 -51.27
N ILE A 677 -23.47 10.49 -50.33
CA ILE A 677 -23.25 10.83 -48.91
C ILE A 677 -21.81 11.29 -48.71
N LEU A 678 -20.84 10.62 -49.36
CA LEU A 678 -19.42 10.95 -49.27
C LEU A 678 -19.04 12.25 -49.98
N GLU A 679 -19.86 12.72 -50.92
CA GLU A 679 -19.78 14.06 -51.50
C GLU A 679 -20.14 15.18 -50.49
N ARG A 680 -20.98 14.87 -49.49
CA ARG A 680 -21.45 15.82 -48.47
C ARG A 680 -20.71 15.69 -47.14
N VAL A 681 -20.19 14.50 -46.86
CA VAL A 681 -19.53 14.16 -45.60
C VAL A 681 -18.28 13.33 -45.89
N SER A 682 -17.11 13.86 -45.51
CA SER A 682 -15.86 13.16 -45.81
C SER A 682 -15.74 11.83 -45.04
N PRO A 683 -15.07 10.80 -45.60
CA PRO A 683 -14.77 9.56 -44.88
C PRO A 683 -14.09 9.78 -43.52
N ALA A 684 -13.26 10.83 -43.40
CA ALA A 684 -12.59 11.21 -42.16
C ALA A 684 -13.55 11.70 -41.07
N GLN A 685 -14.62 12.42 -41.43
CA GLN A 685 -15.66 12.85 -40.49
C GLN A 685 -16.49 11.67 -39.99
N ILE A 686 -16.85 10.75 -40.88
CA ILE A 686 -17.59 9.52 -40.53
C ILE A 686 -16.76 8.66 -39.57
N LEU A 687 -15.47 8.50 -39.87
CA LEU A 687 -14.57 7.74 -39.01
C LEU A 687 -14.31 8.42 -37.67
N SER A 688 -14.18 9.75 -37.64
CA SER A 688 -14.03 10.50 -36.39
C SER A 688 -15.26 10.40 -35.50
N PHE A 689 -16.46 10.48 -36.09
CA PHE A 689 -17.72 10.22 -35.38
C PHE A 689 -17.77 8.79 -34.84
N TYR A 690 -17.38 7.80 -35.64
CA TYR A 690 -17.29 6.41 -35.21
C TYR A 690 -16.32 6.21 -34.03
N LEU A 691 -15.13 6.79 -34.10
CA LEU A 691 -14.14 6.70 -33.04
C LEU A 691 -14.57 7.47 -31.78
N HIS A 692 -15.29 8.57 -31.94
CA HIS A 692 -15.84 9.30 -30.81
C HIS A 692 -16.95 8.52 -30.10
N VAL A 693 -17.76 7.77 -30.85
CA VAL A 693 -18.89 6.99 -30.30
C VAL A 693 -18.44 5.59 -29.83
N PHE A 694 -17.40 5.00 -30.44
CA PHE A 694 -17.03 3.59 -30.25
C PHE A 694 -15.53 3.34 -30.02
N GLY A 695 -14.69 4.36 -30.10
CA GLY A 695 -13.26 4.22 -30.39
C GLY A 695 -12.31 4.27 -29.21
N ASP A 696 -12.43 3.33 -28.28
CA ASP A 696 -11.28 2.96 -27.42
C ASP A 696 -10.37 1.89 -28.06
N ASN A 697 -10.52 1.58 -29.36
CA ASN A 697 -9.66 0.60 -30.05
C ASN A 697 -9.33 0.97 -31.51
N ALA A 698 -8.64 2.09 -31.73
CA ALA A 698 -8.08 2.34 -33.06
C ALA A 698 -6.85 3.27 -33.05
N VAL A 699 -5.77 2.90 -32.36
CA VAL A 699 -4.41 3.33 -32.77
C VAL A 699 -3.39 2.27 -32.33
N ASP A 700 -3.06 1.34 -33.23
CA ASP A 700 -1.70 0.92 -33.58
C ASP A 700 -1.79 -0.10 -34.73
N SER A 701 -1.67 0.42 -35.96
CA SER A 701 -1.19 -0.29 -37.15
C SER A 701 -0.20 0.62 -37.85
#